data_AF-A0A068UYF8-F1
#
_entry.id   AF-A0A068UYF8-F1
#
_cell.length_a   1.000
_cell.length_b   1.000
_cell.length_c   1.000
_cell.angle_alpha   90.00
_cell.angle_beta   90.00
_cell.angle_gamma   90.00
#
_symmetry.space_group_name_H-M   'P 1'
#
loop_
_entity.id
_entity.type
_entity.pdbx_description
1 polymer ?
#
loop_
_entity_poly.entity_id
_entity_poly.type
_entity_poly.pdbx_seq_one_letter_code
_entity_poly.pdbx_strand_id
1 'polypeptide(L)'
;MAAQRSMGSLKEPDLKGKRVFVRVDLNVPLDDNFNITDDARIRAAVPTINYLIAYGAKVILASHLGCPKGVTPKYSLKPLVPRLSELLGVEVKMANDCIGEEVEKLVASLPEGGVLLLENVRFYKEEDKNDPEFAKKLASLADLYVNDVSGTAHRAHASTEGVAKYLKPVVSGFLMQKELDYLVGAVANPKKPFAAILGGSKFSTKISVIESLLDKVDILLLGGGMIFTFYKAQGHSVGSSLVEEDMLDLALSFIEKAKAKGVSLLLPTDVVVADKFAADANSKVVAASRIPDGWMGLDIGPDAIKSFIEALDTTKTIIWNGPMGVFEFDKFATGTEAIAKKLAELSGNGVTTIIGGGDYVAAMEKAGFADKMSHISTGGEGRRRKEIEEDERQTRKKGEMAVTTCSTDGEQKVLAAAQHILKSLNSSANINTDDMILLFSSIDARFANLSNIMQTSSASAAAAAASPSSTSSPSVVAGGSGGAGGWDDNMSSFSPNSQADLQLEAAEELIHRWDSNSDEFVIDDYFQAVDYVIQLMEDLALESVELERVENALQLAMSRLEEEFRHTLIQNTVPLDVERIDEFLVRLTSDSSSTPADGVTQIPDLESSSSGGDGDGIVYCRYNRHVAKGSVGSDELFHDLVNPDAILDLKGIADRMIRAGYEKECCQVYSSVRRDVLDECMSILGVEKLSIEDVQRIEWKSLDEKMKKWIHALKIVVRILLTAEKCLCEEIFSGLDVIEDVCFIEATKGCVMQLLNFGEAVAIGRRSSEKLFRILDMYDALKDVLPDLKKLCSDKEAGDMVYSEAQGVVDGLGEAAIGTFVEFQNAVQNESSRRPIQNGEIHPLTRYVMNYVKLLVDYSDTLNALLEAECEDAKEAEAKDAKRAETMTGPPKMCDSKFQSGPSCRVLIKITWYSGVRFTGWCRFKPKKSICCWCGWFKGFLKDWRD
;
A
#
# COMPACT_ATOMS: atom_id res chain seq x y z
N MET A 1 43.71 3.77 3.94
CA MET A 1 43.14 2.59 3.25
C MET A 1 42.88 1.49 4.27
N ALA A 2 41.71 1.48 4.91
CA ALA A 2 41.25 0.26 5.57
C ALA A 2 40.60 -0.58 4.47
N ALA A 3 41.21 -1.71 4.11
CA ALA A 3 40.62 -2.64 3.15
C ALA A 3 39.31 -3.19 3.71
N GLN A 4 38.26 -3.27 2.89
CA GLN A 4 37.05 -4.03 3.18
C GLN A 4 37.46 -5.43 3.67
N ARG A 5 36.97 -5.86 4.84
CA ARG A 5 37.33 -7.19 5.36
C ARG A 5 36.51 -8.25 4.64
N SER A 6 37.10 -8.83 3.60
CA SER A 6 36.58 -10.02 2.93
C SER A 6 37.14 -11.28 3.57
N MET A 7 36.50 -12.42 3.30
CA MET A 7 37.01 -13.74 3.72
C MET A 7 38.47 -13.99 3.32
N GLY A 8 38.92 -13.46 2.17
CA GLY A 8 40.31 -13.57 1.72
C GLY A 8 41.33 -12.81 2.57
N SER A 9 40.88 -11.94 3.47
CA SER A 9 41.75 -11.22 4.41
C SER A 9 42.08 -12.02 5.68
N LEU A 10 41.29 -13.05 6.01
CA LEU A 10 41.47 -13.90 7.19
C LEU A 10 42.36 -15.09 6.85
N LYS A 11 43.33 -15.41 7.73
CA LYS A 11 44.28 -16.51 7.55
C LYS A 11 43.99 -17.65 8.54
N GLU A 12 44.74 -18.74 8.44
CA GLU A 12 44.60 -19.91 9.34
C GLU A 12 44.50 -19.55 10.83
N PRO A 13 45.37 -18.68 11.40
CA PRO A 13 45.31 -18.36 12.83
C PRO A 13 44.01 -17.64 13.25
N ASP A 14 43.35 -16.96 12.31
CA ASP A 14 42.10 -16.23 12.56
C ASP A 14 40.88 -17.17 12.55
N LEU A 15 40.99 -18.33 11.91
CA LEU A 15 39.86 -19.23 11.59
C LEU A 15 39.93 -20.58 12.30
N LYS A 16 41.13 -21.09 12.55
CA LYS A 16 41.31 -22.45 13.09
C LYS A 16 40.64 -22.61 14.45
N GLY A 17 39.76 -23.60 14.56
CA GLY A 17 38.99 -23.90 15.76
C GLY A 17 37.87 -22.92 16.11
N LYS A 18 37.73 -21.80 15.37
CA LYS A 18 36.69 -20.80 15.59
C LYS A 18 35.34 -21.28 15.07
N ARG A 19 34.28 -20.94 15.79
CA ARG A 19 32.89 -21.12 15.36
C ARG A 19 32.51 -19.96 14.47
N VAL A 20 32.11 -20.25 13.24
CA VAL A 20 31.84 -19.23 12.23
C VAL A 20 30.39 -19.31 11.82
N PHE A 21 29.61 -18.28 12.13
CA PHE A 21 28.24 -18.13 11.62
C PHE A 21 28.32 -17.61 10.20
N VAL A 22 27.85 -18.40 9.24
CA VAL A 22 27.83 -18.03 7.82
C VAL A 22 26.40 -17.91 7.37
N ARG A 23 25.97 -16.68 7.05
CA ARG A 23 24.68 -16.46 6.42
C ARG A 23 24.81 -16.66 4.91
N VAL A 24 24.16 -17.69 4.38
CA VAL A 24 24.21 -18.09 2.96
C VAL A 24 22.82 -18.06 2.33
N ASP A 25 22.73 -17.91 1.01
CA ASP A 25 21.47 -18.06 0.28
C ASP A 25 21.26 -19.50 -0.16
N LEU A 26 20.39 -20.23 0.55
CA LEU A 26 19.97 -21.59 0.20
C LEU A 26 18.48 -21.64 -0.18
N ASN A 27 17.89 -20.52 -0.59
CA ASN A 27 16.50 -20.46 -1.03
C ASN A 27 16.38 -20.99 -2.46
N VAL A 28 16.44 -22.33 -2.61
CA VAL A 28 16.42 -23.03 -3.89
C VAL A 28 15.03 -23.59 -4.21
N PRO A 29 14.67 -23.69 -5.51
CA PRO A 29 13.39 -24.24 -5.90
C PRO A 29 13.35 -25.75 -5.74
N LEU A 30 12.33 -26.25 -5.05
CA LEU A 30 12.09 -27.67 -4.81
C LEU A 30 10.89 -28.17 -5.61
N ASP A 31 10.92 -29.44 -6.05
CA ASP A 31 9.74 -30.10 -6.60
C ASP A 31 8.83 -30.66 -5.50
N ASP A 32 7.66 -31.19 -5.88
CA ASP A 32 6.67 -31.78 -4.97
C ASP A 32 7.24 -32.95 -4.12
N ASN A 33 8.38 -33.54 -4.54
CA ASN A 33 9.07 -34.61 -3.83
C ASN A 33 10.27 -34.11 -3.00
N PHE A 34 10.42 -32.79 -2.84
CA PHE A 34 11.54 -32.12 -2.17
C PHE A 34 12.90 -32.31 -2.86
N ASN A 35 12.94 -32.65 -4.15
CA ASN A 35 14.18 -32.65 -4.90
C ASN A 35 14.54 -31.23 -5.33
N ILE A 36 15.84 -30.92 -5.26
CA ILE A 36 16.35 -29.64 -5.76
C ILE A 36 16.25 -29.62 -7.29
N THR A 37 15.53 -28.63 -7.81
CA THR A 37 15.35 -28.48 -9.26
C THR A 37 16.32 -27.47 -9.88
N ASP A 38 17.04 -26.73 -9.04
CA ASP A 38 18.13 -25.81 -9.36
C ASP A 38 18.99 -25.58 -8.12
N ASP A 39 20.27 -25.95 -8.19
CA ASP A 39 21.24 -25.84 -7.10
C ASP A 39 22.26 -24.70 -7.33
N ALA A 40 22.01 -23.75 -8.23
CA ALA A 40 22.91 -22.63 -8.52
C ALA A 40 23.31 -21.85 -7.26
N ARG A 41 22.34 -21.54 -6.38
CA ARG A 41 22.60 -20.83 -5.11
C ARG A 41 23.46 -21.65 -4.13
N ILE A 42 23.25 -22.96 -4.08
CA ILE A 42 24.07 -23.86 -3.26
C ILE A 42 25.51 -23.83 -3.75
N ARG A 43 25.73 -23.99 -5.07
CA ARG A 43 27.07 -23.92 -5.66
C ARG A 43 27.75 -22.57 -5.43
N ALA A 44 26.98 -21.47 -5.42
CA ALA A 44 27.51 -20.13 -5.19
C ALA A 44 28.09 -19.94 -3.79
N ALA A 45 27.57 -20.63 -2.77
CA ALA A 45 28.06 -20.57 -1.39
C ALA A 45 29.29 -21.48 -1.13
N VAL A 46 29.51 -22.51 -1.96
CA VAL A 46 30.57 -23.53 -1.77
C VAL A 46 31.98 -22.93 -1.62
N PRO A 47 32.41 -21.91 -2.40
CA PRO A 47 33.76 -21.35 -2.27
C PRO A 47 34.07 -20.81 -0.87
N THR A 48 33.12 -20.09 -0.27
CA THR A 48 33.26 -19.53 1.08
C THR A 48 33.36 -20.63 2.13
N ILE A 49 32.49 -21.63 2.00
CA ILE A 49 32.43 -22.75 2.95
C ILE A 49 33.69 -23.61 2.87
N ASN A 50 34.15 -23.95 1.66
CA ASN A 50 35.38 -24.73 1.47
C ASN A 50 36.62 -24.01 2.00
N TYR A 51 36.68 -22.69 1.88
CA TYR A 51 37.77 -21.91 2.47
C TYR A 51 37.78 -22.04 4.00
N LEU A 52 36.62 -21.88 4.64
CA LEU A 52 36.49 -22.05 6.10
C LEU A 52 36.87 -23.46 6.55
N ILE A 53 36.41 -24.50 5.84
CA ILE A 53 36.76 -25.90 6.12
C ILE A 53 38.26 -26.12 6.02
N ALA A 54 38.89 -25.65 4.93
CA ALA A 54 40.32 -25.84 4.68
C ALA A 54 41.21 -25.21 5.76
N TYR A 55 40.74 -24.12 6.39
CA TYR A 55 41.43 -23.44 7.49
C TYR A 55 41.00 -23.92 8.89
N GLY A 56 40.25 -25.01 8.98
CA GLY A 56 39.90 -25.67 10.25
C GLY A 56 38.85 -24.93 11.08
N ALA A 57 38.03 -24.07 10.46
CA ALA A 57 36.90 -23.45 11.14
C ALA A 57 35.77 -24.46 11.39
N LYS A 58 34.93 -24.17 12.39
CA LYS A 58 33.69 -24.89 12.69
C LYS A 58 32.53 -24.11 12.08
N VAL A 59 32.01 -24.58 10.95
CA VAL A 59 31.10 -23.80 10.10
C VAL A 59 29.65 -24.01 10.53
N ILE A 60 28.93 -22.92 10.81
CA ILE A 60 27.52 -22.90 11.17
C ILE A 60 26.77 -22.14 10.08
N LEU A 61 26.09 -22.86 9.19
CA LEU A 61 25.32 -22.30 8.08
C LEU A 61 23.93 -21.91 8.55
N ALA A 62 23.52 -20.69 8.23
CA ALA A 62 22.16 -20.21 8.40
C ALA A 62 21.59 -19.75 7.05
N SER A 63 20.33 -20.12 6.78
CA SER A 63 19.60 -19.66 5.60
C SER A 63 18.11 -19.60 5.88
N HIS A 64 17.38 -18.92 5.00
CA HIS A 64 15.95 -19.09 4.85
C HIS A 64 15.63 -20.02 3.65
N LEU A 65 14.41 -20.53 3.61
CA LEU A 65 13.80 -21.18 2.45
C LEU A 65 12.32 -20.77 2.39
N GLY A 66 11.90 -20.15 1.28
CA GLY A 66 10.57 -19.60 1.11
C GLY A 66 10.16 -18.54 2.14
N CYS A 67 8.85 -18.36 2.29
CA CYS A 67 8.22 -17.44 3.26
C CYS A 67 7.24 -18.20 4.17
N PRO A 68 7.75 -19.03 5.10
CA PRO A 68 6.89 -19.81 5.99
C PRO A 68 6.06 -18.92 6.92
N LYS A 69 4.76 -19.21 7.09
CA LYS A 69 3.90 -18.59 8.13
C LYS A 69 4.07 -19.24 9.51
N GLY A 70 5.11 -20.05 9.69
CA GLY A 70 5.41 -20.88 10.87
C GLY A 70 6.15 -22.16 10.48
N VAL A 71 6.59 -22.93 11.48
CA VAL A 71 7.35 -24.18 11.29
C VAL A 71 6.57 -25.19 10.43
N THR A 72 7.15 -25.62 9.32
CA THR A 72 6.53 -26.62 8.42
C THR A 72 7.59 -27.45 7.71
N PRO A 73 7.38 -28.78 7.52
CA PRO A 73 8.31 -29.62 6.76
C PRO A 73 8.56 -29.12 5.33
N LYS A 74 7.57 -28.45 4.71
CA LYS A 74 7.67 -27.93 3.33
C LYS A 74 8.87 -27.01 3.13
N TYR A 75 9.16 -26.19 4.15
CA TYR A 75 10.20 -25.17 4.12
C TYR A 75 11.40 -25.54 5.01
N SER A 76 11.57 -26.82 5.36
CA SER A 76 12.76 -27.28 6.07
C SER A 76 13.97 -27.30 5.13
N LEU A 77 15.15 -27.00 5.66
CA LEU A 77 16.42 -27.05 4.93
C LEU A 77 17.02 -28.47 4.86
N LYS A 78 16.42 -29.45 5.55
CA LYS A 78 16.85 -30.87 5.55
C LYS A 78 17.10 -31.47 4.15
N PRO A 79 16.23 -31.23 3.13
CA PRO A 79 16.43 -31.82 1.80
C PRO A 79 17.73 -31.35 1.11
N LEU A 80 18.33 -30.25 1.56
CA LEU A 80 19.54 -29.68 0.95
C LEU A 80 20.82 -30.35 1.47
N VAL A 81 20.76 -31.04 2.62
CA VAL A 81 21.92 -31.65 3.29
C VAL A 81 22.68 -32.62 2.39
N PRO A 82 22.04 -33.54 1.64
CA PRO A 82 22.77 -34.46 0.75
C PRO A 82 23.55 -33.71 -0.34
N ARG A 83 22.93 -32.71 -0.98
CA ARG A 83 23.56 -31.95 -2.06
C ARG A 83 24.68 -31.06 -1.55
N LEU A 84 24.50 -30.41 -0.39
CA LEU A 84 25.56 -29.65 0.28
C LEU A 84 26.74 -30.56 0.63
N SER A 85 26.47 -31.75 1.21
CA SER A 85 27.53 -32.70 1.58
C SER A 85 28.31 -33.21 0.36
N GLU A 86 27.61 -33.48 -0.75
CA GLU A 86 28.22 -33.87 -2.02
C GLU A 86 29.16 -32.77 -2.56
N LEU A 87 28.68 -31.52 -2.60
CA LEU A 87 29.45 -30.40 -3.15
C LEU A 87 30.64 -29.99 -2.28
N LEU A 88 30.54 -30.14 -0.95
CA LEU A 88 31.60 -29.81 0.00
C LEU A 88 32.58 -30.97 0.21
N GLY A 89 32.19 -32.21 -0.12
CA GLY A 89 32.99 -33.41 0.13
C GLY A 89 33.13 -33.76 1.62
N VAL A 90 32.31 -33.19 2.49
CA VAL A 90 32.24 -33.46 3.94
C VAL A 90 30.80 -33.68 4.37
N GLU A 91 30.59 -34.44 5.43
CA GLU A 91 29.24 -34.64 6.00
C GLU A 91 28.74 -33.33 6.62
N VAL A 92 27.61 -32.83 6.13
CA VAL A 92 26.90 -31.70 6.73
C VAL A 92 25.91 -32.22 7.76
N LYS A 93 26.09 -31.83 9.02
CA LYS A 93 25.13 -32.12 10.09
C LYS A 93 23.96 -31.15 10.02
N MET A 94 22.77 -31.61 10.39
CA MET A 94 21.57 -30.77 10.45
C MET A 94 21.12 -30.58 11.88
N ALA A 95 20.89 -29.34 12.29
CA ALA A 95 20.25 -29.02 13.56
C ALA A 95 18.74 -29.23 13.47
N ASN A 96 18.10 -29.51 14.60
CA ASN A 96 16.64 -29.62 14.69
C ASN A 96 15.94 -28.24 14.71
N ASP A 97 16.69 -27.18 14.95
CA ASP A 97 16.24 -25.79 15.09
C ASP A 97 17.40 -24.83 14.74
N CYS A 98 17.20 -23.51 14.79
CA CYS A 98 18.27 -22.51 14.64
C CYS A 98 18.78 -21.94 15.97
N ILE A 99 18.05 -22.14 17.07
CA ILE A 99 18.41 -21.73 18.43
C ILE A 99 18.04 -22.80 19.47
N GLY A 100 18.54 -22.66 20.71
CA GLY A 100 18.17 -23.50 21.85
C GLY A 100 19.24 -24.52 22.26
N GLU A 101 19.03 -25.18 23.39
CA GLU A 101 20.05 -25.99 24.06
C GLU A 101 20.59 -27.15 23.21
N GLU A 102 19.75 -27.80 22.41
CA GLU A 102 20.19 -28.89 21.52
C GLU A 102 21.07 -28.37 20.38
N VAL A 103 20.78 -27.18 19.85
CA VAL A 103 21.61 -26.52 18.84
C VAL A 103 22.96 -26.14 19.44
N GLU A 104 22.97 -25.59 20.66
CA GLU A 104 24.20 -25.26 21.38
C GLU A 104 25.09 -26.50 21.62
N LYS A 105 24.49 -27.63 22.01
CA LYS A 105 25.21 -28.91 22.16
C LYS A 105 25.79 -29.41 20.83
N LEU A 106 25.03 -29.31 19.74
CA LEU A 106 25.51 -29.70 18.41
C LEU A 106 26.70 -28.83 17.98
N VAL A 107 26.60 -27.51 18.15
CA VAL A 107 27.68 -26.56 17.87
C VAL A 107 28.92 -26.86 18.72
N ALA A 108 28.76 -27.12 20.02
CA ALA A 108 29.87 -27.46 20.91
C ALA A 108 30.58 -28.76 20.49
N SER A 109 29.83 -29.73 19.97
CA SER A 109 30.34 -31.02 19.48
C SER A 109 30.94 -30.98 18.07
N LEU A 110 30.87 -29.84 17.36
CA LEU A 110 31.31 -29.73 15.97
C LEU A 110 32.85 -29.84 15.90
N PRO A 111 33.42 -30.80 15.14
CA PRO A 111 34.87 -30.90 14.97
C PRO A 111 35.40 -29.76 14.10
N GLU A 112 36.71 -29.53 14.13
CA GLU A 112 37.37 -28.63 13.19
C GLU A 112 37.13 -29.09 11.74
N GLY A 113 36.79 -28.16 10.85
CA GLY A 113 36.36 -28.46 9.49
C GLY A 113 34.94 -29.05 9.39
N GLY A 114 34.24 -29.23 10.50
CA GLY A 114 32.85 -29.68 10.54
C GLY A 114 31.89 -28.59 10.08
N VAL A 115 30.78 -29.01 9.47
CA VAL A 115 29.70 -28.13 8.99
C VAL A 115 28.38 -28.51 9.64
N LEU A 116 27.70 -27.53 10.22
CA LEU A 116 26.35 -27.63 10.76
C LEU A 116 25.43 -26.70 9.98
N LEU A 117 24.33 -27.22 9.45
CA LEU A 117 23.23 -26.45 8.89
C LEU A 117 22.16 -26.25 9.96
N LEU A 118 21.87 -25.00 10.29
CA LEU A 118 20.74 -24.63 11.14
C LEU A 118 19.43 -24.82 10.37
N GLU A 119 18.33 -25.01 11.08
CA GLU A 119 17.00 -25.01 10.46
C GLU A 119 16.60 -23.61 9.97
N ASN A 120 15.60 -23.54 9.10
CA ASN A 120 15.15 -22.31 8.43
C ASN A 120 14.92 -21.15 9.42
N VAL A 121 15.71 -20.08 9.28
CA VAL A 121 15.64 -18.92 10.21
C VAL A 121 14.27 -18.23 10.21
N ARG A 122 13.54 -18.27 9.09
CA ARG A 122 12.17 -17.70 8.99
C ARG A 122 11.09 -18.54 9.67
N PHE A 123 11.44 -19.66 10.30
CA PHE A 123 10.53 -20.33 11.24
C PHE A 123 10.25 -19.47 12.48
N TYR A 124 11.10 -18.49 12.76
CA TYR A 124 10.91 -17.46 13.78
C TYR A 124 10.45 -16.16 13.10
N LYS A 125 9.33 -15.59 13.59
CA LYS A 125 8.82 -14.30 13.06
C LYS A 125 9.75 -13.14 13.42
N GLU A 126 10.56 -13.35 14.45
CA GLU A 126 11.60 -12.49 14.97
C GLU A 126 12.71 -12.23 13.93
N GLU A 127 12.94 -13.14 12.98
CA GLU A 127 13.92 -12.99 11.91
C GLU A 127 13.64 -11.77 11.04
N ASP A 128 12.41 -11.68 10.49
CA ASP A 128 12.02 -10.59 9.58
C ASP A 128 11.85 -9.26 10.31
N LYS A 129 11.69 -9.28 11.65
CA LYS A 129 11.59 -8.10 12.51
C LYS A 129 12.94 -7.55 12.99
N ASN A 130 14.04 -8.23 12.65
CA ASN A 130 15.37 -7.92 13.19
C ASN A 130 15.41 -7.90 14.73
N ASP A 131 14.71 -8.82 15.37
CA ASP A 131 14.57 -8.80 16.83
C ASP A 131 15.96 -8.92 17.51
N PRO A 132 16.34 -7.98 18.38
CA PRO A 132 17.67 -7.97 18.99
C PRO A 132 17.98 -9.20 19.86
N GLU A 133 16.97 -9.76 20.54
CA GLU A 133 17.15 -10.92 21.42
C GLU A 133 17.30 -12.20 20.60
N PHE A 134 16.56 -12.34 19.51
CA PHE A 134 16.73 -13.43 18.55
C PHE A 134 18.11 -13.36 17.87
N ALA A 135 18.52 -12.18 17.40
CA ALA A 135 19.86 -11.96 16.84
C ALA A 135 20.98 -12.33 17.84
N LYS A 136 20.81 -12.00 19.12
CA LYS A 136 21.75 -12.35 20.18
C LYS A 136 21.84 -13.86 20.44
N LYS A 137 20.71 -14.57 20.37
CA LYS A 137 20.66 -16.04 20.46
C LYS A 137 21.35 -16.72 19.27
N LEU A 138 21.19 -16.20 18.05
CA LEU A 138 21.93 -16.68 16.89
C LEU A 138 23.43 -16.40 17.03
N ALA A 139 23.78 -15.20 17.50
CA ALA A 139 25.17 -14.78 17.68
C ALA A 139 25.91 -15.59 18.76
N SER A 140 25.24 -16.04 19.83
CA SER A 140 25.88 -16.82 20.91
C SER A 140 26.49 -18.14 20.42
N LEU A 141 26.03 -18.66 19.28
CA LEU A 141 26.53 -19.90 18.67
C LEU A 141 27.94 -19.75 18.08
N ALA A 142 28.40 -18.53 17.77
CA ALA A 142 29.62 -18.31 17.01
C ALA A 142 30.59 -17.30 17.65
N ASP A 143 31.79 -17.24 17.08
CA ASP A 143 32.84 -16.28 17.44
C ASP A 143 33.00 -15.20 16.34
N LEU A 144 32.65 -15.53 15.10
CA LEU A 144 32.87 -14.72 13.89
C LEU A 144 31.64 -14.78 12.98
N TYR A 145 31.37 -13.68 12.27
CA TYR A 145 30.27 -13.58 11.32
C TYR A 145 30.76 -13.41 9.88
N VAL A 146 30.24 -14.26 8.99
CA VAL A 146 30.43 -14.17 7.54
C VAL A 146 29.07 -13.94 6.89
N ASN A 147 28.90 -12.81 6.22
CA ASN A 147 27.72 -12.57 5.39
C ASN A 147 28.05 -12.91 3.93
N ASP A 148 27.47 -14.00 3.42
CA ASP A 148 27.65 -14.48 2.05
C ASP A 148 26.32 -14.56 1.30
N VAL A 149 25.38 -13.66 1.61
CA VAL A 149 24.06 -13.59 0.96
C VAL A 149 23.79 -12.21 0.36
N SER A 150 23.93 -12.07 -0.97
CA SER A 150 23.54 -10.83 -1.65
C SER A 150 22.01 -10.63 -1.67
N GLY A 151 21.24 -11.70 -1.91
CA GLY A 151 19.80 -11.64 -2.13
C GLY A 151 18.94 -11.20 -0.95
N THR A 152 19.45 -11.24 0.28
CA THR A 152 18.74 -10.71 1.45
C THR A 152 19.52 -9.64 2.20
N ALA A 153 20.66 -9.18 1.69
CA ALA A 153 21.45 -8.15 2.35
C ALA A 153 20.81 -6.76 2.33
N HIS A 154 19.85 -6.54 1.42
CA HIS A 154 19.04 -5.33 1.45
C HIS A 154 18.03 -5.35 2.60
N ARG A 155 17.72 -6.50 3.23
CA ARG A 155 16.75 -6.57 4.33
C ARG A 155 17.43 -6.55 5.70
N ALA A 156 16.90 -5.71 6.58
CA ALA A 156 17.26 -5.66 7.98
C ALA A 156 16.67 -6.88 8.71
N HIS A 157 17.31 -8.04 8.63
CA HIS A 157 16.86 -9.24 9.35
C HIS A 157 17.85 -9.61 10.46
N ALA A 158 17.39 -10.38 11.44
CA ALA A 158 18.23 -10.77 12.57
C ALA A 158 19.48 -11.53 12.11
N SER A 159 19.37 -12.45 11.15
CA SER A 159 20.49 -13.25 10.64
C SER A 159 21.39 -12.55 9.60
N THR A 160 21.00 -11.39 9.07
CA THR A 160 21.78 -10.60 8.09
C THR A 160 22.40 -9.34 8.69
N GLU A 161 21.66 -8.64 9.54
CA GLU A 161 22.02 -7.36 10.16
C GLU A 161 22.23 -7.52 11.66
N GLY A 162 21.24 -8.06 12.38
CA GLY A 162 21.24 -8.11 13.84
C GLY A 162 22.44 -8.84 14.43
N VAL A 163 22.80 -10.02 13.90
CA VAL A 163 23.96 -10.82 14.36
C VAL A 163 25.28 -10.08 14.23
N ALA A 164 25.42 -9.16 13.27
CA ALA A 164 26.64 -8.40 13.01
C ALA A 164 26.98 -7.40 14.12
N LYS A 165 25.99 -7.05 14.96
CA LYS A 165 26.15 -6.20 16.14
C LYS A 165 26.89 -6.92 17.27
N TYR A 166 26.74 -8.24 17.36
CA TYR A 166 27.25 -9.05 18.47
C TYR A 166 28.51 -9.84 18.12
N LEU A 167 28.68 -10.23 16.85
CA LEU A 167 29.84 -11.00 16.39
C LEU A 167 30.92 -10.10 15.80
N LYS A 168 32.20 -10.37 16.12
CA LYS A 168 33.36 -9.69 15.53
C LYS A 168 34.51 -10.69 15.32
N PRO A 169 35.21 -10.63 14.17
CA PRO A 169 35.01 -9.71 13.05
C PRO A 169 33.76 -10.07 12.22
N VAL A 170 33.25 -9.07 11.50
CA VAL A 170 32.22 -9.23 10.46
C VAL A 170 32.93 -9.13 9.12
N VAL A 171 32.73 -10.12 8.25
CA VAL A 171 33.38 -10.16 6.93
C VAL A 171 32.40 -10.57 5.84
N SER A 172 32.65 -10.13 4.61
CA SER A 172 31.95 -10.62 3.42
C SER A 172 32.48 -11.99 3.02
N GLY A 173 31.59 -12.92 2.69
CA GLY A 173 31.96 -14.14 1.97
C GLY A 173 32.35 -13.83 0.51
N PHE A 174 32.81 -14.83 -0.24
CA PHE A 174 33.27 -14.62 -1.61
C PHE A 174 32.15 -14.29 -2.60
N LEU A 175 30.93 -14.81 -2.40
CA LEU A 175 29.78 -14.46 -3.23
C LEU A 175 29.41 -13.00 -2.99
N MET A 176 29.24 -12.61 -1.72
CA MET A 176 28.96 -11.23 -1.36
C MET A 176 30.06 -10.27 -1.85
N GLN A 177 31.33 -10.64 -1.69
CA GLN A 177 32.45 -9.84 -2.19
C GLN A 177 32.38 -9.66 -3.70
N LYS A 178 32.14 -10.74 -4.46
CA LYS A 178 32.03 -10.68 -5.91
C LYS A 178 30.88 -9.75 -6.34
N GLU A 179 29.73 -9.83 -5.68
CA GLU A 179 28.58 -8.97 -5.93
C GLU A 179 28.93 -7.49 -5.69
N LEU A 180 29.60 -7.20 -4.58
CA LEU A 180 30.10 -5.85 -4.29
C LEU A 180 31.14 -5.39 -5.31
N ASP A 181 32.11 -6.23 -5.69
CA ASP A 181 33.16 -5.86 -6.64
C ASP A 181 32.58 -5.47 -8.01
N TYR A 182 31.60 -6.23 -8.51
CA TYR A 182 30.95 -5.92 -9.77
C TYR A 182 30.01 -4.71 -9.68
N LEU A 183 29.23 -4.58 -8.60
CA LEU A 183 28.27 -3.48 -8.47
C LEU A 183 28.97 -2.16 -8.11
N VAL A 184 29.87 -2.15 -7.12
CA VAL A 184 30.68 -0.97 -6.78
C VAL A 184 31.55 -0.58 -7.97
N GLY A 185 32.28 -1.53 -8.55
CA GLY A 185 33.23 -1.27 -9.62
C GLY A 185 32.57 -0.76 -10.90
N ALA A 186 31.47 -1.39 -11.32
CA ALA A 186 30.82 -1.04 -12.58
C ALA A 186 29.85 0.15 -12.47
N VAL A 187 29.33 0.48 -11.29
CA VAL A 187 28.34 1.55 -11.14
C VAL A 187 28.97 2.84 -10.62
N ALA A 188 29.96 2.75 -9.72
CA ALA A 188 30.64 3.95 -9.21
C ALA A 188 31.63 4.52 -10.24
N ASN A 189 32.34 3.66 -10.98
CA ASN A 189 33.30 4.06 -12.02
C ASN A 189 33.22 3.15 -13.26
N PRO A 190 32.08 3.15 -13.99
CA PRO A 190 31.91 2.34 -15.19
C PRO A 190 32.96 2.66 -16.27
N LYS A 191 33.35 1.65 -17.04
CA LYS A 191 34.04 1.90 -18.31
C LYS A 191 33.01 2.39 -19.31
N LYS A 192 33.20 3.61 -19.83
CA LYS A 192 32.31 4.23 -20.81
C LYS A 192 32.65 3.82 -22.26
N PRO A 193 31.66 3.78 -23.17
CA PRO A 193 30.24 4.06 -22.94
C PRO A 193 29.54 3.03 -22.05
N PHE A 194 28.78 3.51 -21.08
CA PHE A 194 28.02 2.70 -20.12
C PHE A 194 26.55 2.66 -20.53
N ALA A 195 26.02 1.45 -20.76
CA ALA A 195 24.62 1.24 -21.07
C ALA A 195 23.86 0.57 -19.93
N ALA A 196 22.62 0.98 -19.73
CA ALA A 196 21.64 0.24 -18.95
C ALA A 196 20.49 -0.25 -19.83
N ILE A 197 20.09 -1.51 -19.62
CA ILE A 197 18.93 -2.12 -20.23
C ILE A 197 17.94 -2.40 -19.10
N LEU A 198 16.76 -1.80 -19.16
CA LEU A 198 15.71 -1.99 -18.16
C LEU A 198 14.45 -2.54 -18.82
N GLY A 199 13.86 -3.57 -18.22
CA GLY A 199 12.64 -4.20 -18.71
C GLY A 199 11.72 -4.68 -17.59
N GLY A 200 10.77 -5.55 -17.94
CA GLY A 200 9.71 -6.00 -17.04
C GLY A 200 8.36 -5.32 -17.30
N SER A 201 7.37 -5.66 -16.49
CA SER A 201 5.96 -5.34 -16.76
C SER A 201 5.50 -3.98 -16.24
N LYS A 202 6.22 -3.36 -15.28
CA LYS A 202 5.79 -2.14 -14.59
C LYS A 202 6.90 -1.09 -14.49
N PHE A 203 6.57 0.13 -14.87
CA PHE A 203 7.40 1.31 -14.77
C PHE A 203 7.60 1.73 -13.31
N SER A 204 6.58 1.67 -12.46
CA SER A 204 6.67 2.03 -11.02
C SER A 204 7.83 1.33 -10.31
N THR A 205 8.03 0.04 -10.58
CA THR A 205 9.11 -0.78 -9.98
C THR A 205 10.53 -0.44 -10.45
N LYS A 206 10.68 0.52 -11.37
CA LYS A 206 11.94 0.88 -12.02
C LYS A 206 12.27 2.36 -11.89
N ILE A 207 11.40 3.18 -11.29
CA ILE A 207 11.59 4.62 -11.12
C ILE A 207 12.94 4.91 -10.45
N SER A 208 13.16 4.38 -9.25
CA SER A 208 14.37 4.64 -8.46
C SER A 208 15.66 4.19 -9.15
N VAL A 209 15.60 3.09 -9.91
CA VAL A 209 16.72 2.61 -10.75
C VAL A 209 17.03 3.59 -11.85
N ILE A 210 16.01 4.05 -12.57
CA ILE A 210 16.19 4.99 -13.67
C ILE A 210 16.78 6.29 -13.12
N GLU A 211 16.29 6.80 -11.99
CA GLU A 211 16.84 8.02 -11.38
C GLU A 211 18.31 7.89 -11.01
N SER A 212 18.69 6.79 -10.32
CA SER A 212 20.08 6.53 -9.95
C SER A 212 21.01 6.34 -11.16
N LEU A 213 20.51 5.72 -12.23
CA LEU A 213 21.31 5.45 -13.42
C LEU A 213 21.41 6.63 -14.38
N LEU A 214 20.43 7.54 -14.41
CA LEU A 214 20.40 8.66 -15.35
C LEU A 214 21.61 9.60 -15.26
N ASP A 215 22.27 9.68 -14.09
CA ASP A 215 23.49 10.48 -13.92
C ASP A 215 24.77 9.77 -14.38
N LYS A 216 24.68 8.48 -14.72
CA LYS A 216 25.84 7.61 -14.89
C LYS A 216 25.94 7.02 -16.29
N VAL A 217 24.80 6.60 -16.84
CA VAL A 217 24.73 5.91 -18.13
C VAL A 217 24.85 6.88 -19.28
N ASP A 218 25.49 6.45 -20.36
CA ASP A 218 25.51 7.17 -21.62
C ASP A 218 24.32 6.74 -22.51
N ILE A 219 23.85 5.49 -22.33
CA ILE A 219 22.76 4.88 -23.09
C ILE A 219 21.77 4.20 -22.13
N LEU A 220 20.47 4.47 -22.29
CA LEU A 220 19.40 3.81 -21.54
C LEU A 220 18.42 3.16 -22.52
N LEU A 221 18.29 1.84 -22.47
CA LEU A 221 17.41 1.02 -23.30
C LEU A 221 16.23 0.55 -22.45
N LEU A 222 14.99 0.85 -22.85
CA LEU A 222 13.79 0.37 -22.14
C LEU A 222 13.05 -0.69 -22.95
N GLY A 223 12.60 -1.77 -22.31
CA GLY A 223 11.83 -2.86 -22.92
C GLY A 223 10.74 -3.41 -21.99
N GLY A 224 10.09 -4.51 -22.36
CA GLY A 224 9.02 -5.11 -21.57
C GLY A 224 7.71 -4.32 -21.60
N GLY A 225 6.79 -4.61 -20.67
CA GLY A 225 5.48 -3.94 -20.57
C GLY A 225 5.56 -2.48 -20.13
N MET A 226 6.61 -2.10 -19.39
CA MET A 226 6.76 -0.73 -18.87
C MET A 226 6.86 0.35 -19.97
N ILE A 227 7.28 -0.01 -21.20
CA ILE A 227 7.42 0.95 -22.30
C ILE A 227 6.10 1.55 -22.75
N PHE A 228 4.97 0.85 -22.53
CA PHE A 228 3.68 1.32 -23.00
C PHE A 228 3.17 2.50 -22.17
N THR A 229 3.61 2.66 -20.92
CA THR A 229 3.40 3.89 -20.13
C THR A 229 4.07 5.09 -20.80
N PHE A 230 5.30 4.94 -21.30
CA PHE A 230 5.99 6.01 -22.04
C PHE A 230 5.28 6.36 -23.35
N TYR A 231 4.87 5.34 -24.12
CA TYR A 231 4.17 5.56 -25.38
C TYR A 231 2.79 6.20 -25.19
N LYS A 232 2.04 5.76 -24.17
CA LYS A 232 0.78 6.38 -23.79
C LYS A 232 0.99 7.86 -23.42
N ALA A 233 2.01 8.16 -22.63
CA ALA A 233 2.30 9.52 -22.20
C ALA A 233 2.71 10.44 -23.37
N GLN A 234 3.36 9.90 -24.40
CA GLN A 234 3.65 10.59 -25.67
C GLN A 234 2.43 10.73 -26.60
N GLY A 235 1.25 10.25 -26.19
CA GLY A 235 0.01 10.33 -26.97
C GLY A 235 -0.16 9.25 -28.03
N HIS A 236 0.60 8.15 -27.97
CA HIS A 236 0.47 7.03 -28.90
C HIS A 236 -0.63 6.04 -28.47
N SER A 237 -1.22 5.34 -29.47
CA SER A 237 -2.14 4.23 -29.18
C SER A 237 -1.36 2.98 -28.80
N VAL A 238 -1.69 2.44 -27.62
CA VAL A 238 -1.06 1.24 -27.04
C VAL A 238 -2.01 0.04 -26.95
N GLY A 239 -3.21 0.13 -27.53
CA GLY A 239 -4.21 -0.93 -27.51
C GLY A 239 -4.56 -1.37 -26.08
N SER A 240 -4.51 -2.68 -25.83
CA SER A 240 -4.75 -3.31 -24.53
C SER A 240 -3.44 -3.61 -23.76
N SER A 241 -2.34 -2.93 -24.10
CA SER A 241 -1.06 -3.14 -23.43
C SER A 241 -1.06 -2.57 -22.00
N LEU A 242 -0.14 -3.07 -21.15
CA LEU A 242 -0.02 -2.63 -19.75
C LEU A 242 0.38 -1.15 -19.64
N VAL A 243 -0.44 -0.34 -18.98
CA VAL A 243 -0.18 1.09 -18.75
C VAL A 243 -0.43 1.43 -17.28
N GLU A 244 0.45 2.22 -16.70
CA GLU A 244 0.27 2.84 -15.39
C GLU A 244 -0.16 4.30 -15.61
N GLU A 245 -1.48 4.55 -15.65
CA GLU A 245 -2.08 5.83 -16.04
C GLU A 245 -1.76 6.97 -15.06
N ASP A 246 -1.49 6.63 -13.78
CA ASP A 246 -1.04 7.56 -12.74
C ASP A 246 0.42 8.01 -12.89
N MET A 247 1.18 7.37 -13.78
CA MET A 247 2.63 7.58 -13.94
C MET A 247 3.01 8.27 -15.27
N LEU A 248 2.03 8.74 -16.05
CA LEU A 248 2.29 9.31 -17.38
C LEU A 248 3.14 10.59 -17.33
N ASP A 249 2.79 11.52 -16.43
CA ASP A 249 3.53 12.78 -16.27
C ASP A 249 4.98 12.52 -15.83
N LEU A 250 5.16 11.55 -14.93
CA LEU A 250 6.46 11.12 -14.48
C LEU A 250 7.27 10.52 -15.65
N ALA A 251 6.69 9.64 -16.46
CA ALA A 251 7.35 9.05 -17.62
C ALA A 251 7.81 10.12 -18.64
N LEU A 252 7.00 11.16 -18.88
CA LEU A 252 7.41 12.32 -19.70
C LEU A 252 8.58 13.07 -19.07
N SER A 253 8.55 13.30 -17.75
CA SER A 253 9.64 13.96 -17.05
C SER A 253 10.97 13.19 -17.19
N PHE A 254 10.94 11.86 -17.26
CA PHE A 254 12.14 11.04 -17.46
C PHE A 254 12.73 11.20 -18.86
N ILE A 255 11.90 11.33 -19.89
CA ILE A 255 12.36 11.60 -21.25
C ILE A 255 13.09 12.95 -21.29
N GLU A 256 12.53 13.97 -20.66
CA GLU A 256 13.14 15.30 -20.59
C GLU A 256 14.41 15.31 -19.72
N LYS A 257 14.43 14.63 -18.57
CA LYS A 257 15.62 14.45 -17.72
C LYS A 257 16.75 13.77 -18.50
N ALA A 258 16.46 12.68 -19.21
CA ALA A 258 17.45 11.97 -20.02
C ALA A 258 18.06 12.88 -21.09
N LYS A 259 17.21 13.63 -21.80
CA LYS A 259 17.65 14.61 -22.81
C LYS A 259 18.50 15.73 -22.21
N ALA A 260 18.09 16.28 -21.07
CA ALA A 260 18.83 17.33 -20.37
C ALA A 260 20.22 16.86 -19.91
N LYS A 261 20.33 15.59 -19.50
CA LYS A 261 21.59 14.96 -19.08
C LYS A 261 22.42 14.40 -20.24
N GLY A 262 21.96 14.52 -21.49
CA GLY A 262 22.64 14.00 -22.67
C GLY A 262 22.67 12.47 -22.75
N VAL A 263 21.77 11.79 -22.03
CA VAL A 263 21.62 10.34 -22.07
C VAL A 263 20.85 9.93 -23.32
N SER A 264 21.39 8.97 -24.07
CA SER A 264 20.70 8.38 -25.22
C SER A 264 19.63 7.39 -24.75
N LEU A 265 18.41 7.88 -24.53
CA LEU A 265 17.24 7.05 -24.21
C LEU A 265 16.64 6.42 -25.48
N LEU A 266 16.62 5.09 -25.54
CA LEU A 266 16.05 4.31 -26.63
C LEU A 266 14.81 3.53 -26.18
N LEU A 267 13.70 3.81 -26.85
CA LEU A 267 12.45 3.03 -26.75
C LEU A 267 12.26 2.14 -28.01
N PRO A 268 11.59 0.98 -27.93
CA PRO A 268 11.46 0.04 -29.04
C PRO A 268 10.62 0.59 -30.20
N THR A 269 11.18 0.74 -31.41
CA THR A 269 10.44 1.32 -32.55
C THR A 269 9.26 0.45 -33.03
N ASP A 270 9.35 -0.86 -32.85
CA ASP A 270 8.34 -1.85 -33.15
C ASP A 270 8.21 -2.87 -32.02
N VAL A 271 7.05 -3.55 -31.96
CA VAL A 271 6.69 -4.52 -30.93
C VAL A 271 5.97 -5.71 -31.54
N VAL A 272 6.11 -6.87 -30.90
CA VAL A 272 5.29 -8.05 -31.17
C VAL A 272 4.02 -7.93 -30.33
N VAL A 273 2.88 -7.86 -30.99
CA VAL A 273 1.57 -7.77 -30.35
C VAL A 273 0.78 -9.07 -30.48
N ALA A 274 -0.08 -9.35 -29.51
CA ALA A 274 -0.98 -10.50 -29.51
C ALA A 274 -2.43 -10.11 -29.18
N ASP A 275 -3.38 -10.96 -29.58
CA ASP A 275 -4.82 -10.79 -29.33
C ASP A 275 -5.25 -11.28 -27.93
N LYS A 276 -4.40 -12.07 -27.24
CA LYS A 276 -4.59 -12.53 -25.86
C LYS A 276 -3.25 -12.84 -25.19
N PHE A 277 -3.24 -12.84 -23.85
CA PHE A 277 -2.08 -13.25 -23.06
C PHE A 277 -2.00 -14.78 -22.94
N ALA A 278 -1.50 -15.45 -23.98
CA ALA A 278 -1.35 -16.91 -23.97
C ALA A 278 -0.28 -17.39 -24.97
N ALA A 279 0.33 -18.55 -24.72
CA ALA A 279 1.31 -19.16 -25.62
C ALA A 279 0.75 -19.44 -27.04
N ASP A 280 -0.55 -19.73 -27.13
CA ASP A 280 -1.26 -20.03 -28.36
C ASP A 280 -1.89 -18.80 -29.05
N ALA A 281 -1.63 -17.58 -28.56
CA ALA A 281 -2.21 -16.34 -29.10
C ALA A 281 -1.81 -16.07 -30.56
N ASN A 282 -2.67 -15.40 -31.32
CA ASN A 282 -2.28 -14.88 -32.64
C ASN A 282 -1.34 -13.70 -32.43
N SER A 283 -0.27 -13.61 -33.22
CA SER A 283 0.73 -12.54 -33.08
C SER A 283 1.08 -11.87 -34.40
N LYS A 284 1.49 -10.60 -34.33
CA LYS A 284 2.03 -9.84 -35.46
C LYS A 284 2.99 -8.76 -34.96
N VAL A 285 3.87 -8.29 -35.84
CA VAL A 285 4.74 -7.14 -35.56
C VAL A 285 4.04 -5.86 -36.01
N VAL A 286 4.08 -4.82 -35.18
CA VAL A 286 3.55 -3.49 -35.49
C VAL A 286 4.50 -2.41 -34.99
N ALA A 287 4.39 -1.20 -35.54
CA ALA A 287 5.06 -0.03 -34.96
C ALA A 287 4.56 0.22 -33.53
N ALA A 288 5.46 0.51 -32.60
CA ALA A 288 5.10 0.68 -31.19
C ALA A 288 4.15 1.86 -30.94
N SER A 289 4.17 2.86 -31.82
CA SER A 289 3.28 4.02 -31.77
C SER A 289 1.86 3.77 -32.31
N ARG A 290 1.59 2.57 -32.86
CA ARG A 290 0.34 2.25 -33.57
C ARG A 290 -0.14 0.83 -33.25
N ILE A 291 -0.32 0.53 -31.97
CA ILE A 291 -0.88 -0.76 -31.53
C ILE A 291 -2.40 -0.75 -31.78
N PRO A 292 -2.96 -1.75 -32.49
CA PRO A 292 -4.41 -1.81 -32.72
C PRO A 292 -5.20 -2.08 -31.43
N ASP A 293 -6.43 -1.57 -31.36
CA ASP A 293 -7.35 -1.83 -30.25
C ASP A 293 -7.59 -3.34 -30.07
N GLY A 294 -7.65 -3.79 -28.82
CA GLY A 294 -7.79 -5.20 -28.47
C GLY A 294 -6.52 -6.03 -28.57
N TRP A 295 -5.42 -5.48 -29.11
CA TRP A 295 -4.11 -6.13 -29.14
C TRP A 295 -3.20 -5.57 -28.05
N MET A 296 -2.32 -6.40 -27.50
CA MET A 296 -1.35 -6.03 -26.45
C MET A 296 0.07 -6.37 -26.88
N GLY A 297 1.03 -5.48 -26.62
CA GLY A 297 2.44 -5.74 -26.87
C GLY A 297 3.04 -6.67 -25.82
N LEU A 298 3.70 -7.74 -26.26
CA LEU A 298 4.24 -8.80 -25.39
C LEU A 298 5.74 -9.04 -25.58
N ASP A 299 6.38 -8.46 -26.60
CA ASP A 299 7.83 -8.49 -26.80
C ASP A 299 8.28 -7.32 -27.71
N ILE A 300 9.57 -7.02 -27.73
CA ILE A 300 10.15 -6.06 -28.67
C ILE A 300 10.22 -6.64 -30.09
N GLY A 301 10.02 -5.80 -31.10
CA GLY A 301 10.04 -6.21 -32.50
C GLY A 301 11.45 -6.32 -33.10
N PRO A 302 11.59 -6.88 -34.31
CA PRO A 302 12.86 -7.05 -34.99
C PRO A 302 13.63 -5.75 -35.24
N ASP A 303 12.97 -4.62 -35.51
CA ASP A 303 13.66 -3.34 -35.75
C ASP A 303 14.23 -2.77 -34.44
N ALA A 304 13.48 -2.90 -33.35
CA ALA A 304 13.92 -2.57 -32.00
C ALA A 304 15.10 -3.43 -31.56
N ILE A 305 15.03 -4.76 -31.78
CA ILE A 305 16.16 -5.67 -31.49
C ILE A 305 17.42 -5.22 -32.23
N LYS A 306 17.29 -4.90 -33.52
CA LYS A 306 18.42 -4.47 -34.34
C LYS A 306 19.04 -3.17 -33.80
N SER A 307 18.21 -2.15 -33.57
CA SER A 307 18.69 -0.85 -33.06
C SER A 307 19.31 -0.94 -31.66
N PHE A 308 18.75 -1.79 -30.79
CA PHE A 308 19.30 -2.04 -29.46
C PHE A 308 20.66 -2.71 -29.54
N ILE A 309 20.81 -3.75 -30.39
CA ILE A 309 22.09 -4.42 -30.62
C ILE A 309 23.15 -3.46 -31.16
N GLU A 310 22.79 -2.62 -32.14
CA GLU A 310 23.70 -1.61 -32.70
C GLU A 310 24.17 -0.59 -31.65
N ALA A 311 23.28 -0.17 -30.75
CA ALA A 311 23.66 0.71 -29.64
C ALA A 311 24.63 0.01 -28.66
N LEU A 312 24.34 -1.25 -28.32
CA LEU A 312 25.16 -2.04 -27.38
C LEU A 312 26.57 -2.34 -27.90
N ASP A 313 26.77 -2.44 -29.23
CA ASP A 313 28.09 -2.67 -29.83
C ASP A 313 29.13 -1.59 -29.52
N THR A 314 28.67 -0.39 -29.14
CA THR A 314 29.55 0.74 -28.82
C THR A 314 30.03 0.74 -27.36
N THR A 315 29.45 -0.12 -26.52
CA THR A 315 29.56 -0.02 -25.06
C THR A 315 30.77 -0.77 -24.49
N LYS A 316 31.20 -0.36 -23.29
CA LYS A 316 32.28 -1.01 -22.53
C LYS A 316 31.80 -1.58 -21.19
N THR A 317 30.66 -1.11 -20.69
CA THR A 317 29.98 -1.66 -19.53
C THR A 317 28.48 -1.68 -19.83
N ILE A 318 27.81 -2.77 -19.47
CA ILE A 318 26.37 -2.95 -19.65
C ILE A 318 25.79 -3.52 -18.37
N ILE A 319 24.73 -2.90 -17.86
CA ILE A 319 23.88 -3.48 -16.83
C ILE A 319 22.51 -3.83 -17.42
N TRP A 320 22.00 -5.02 -17.14
CA TRP A 320 20.69 -5.46 -17.61
C TRP A 320 19.81 -5.89 -16.44
N ASN A 321 18.64 -5.27 -16.30
CA ASN A 321 17.63 -5.60 -15.30
C ASN A 321 16.23 -5.69 -15.94
N GLY A 322 15.76 -6.91 -16.18
CA GLY A 322 14.37 -7.21 -16.57
C GLY A 322 14.21 -7.62 -18.05
N PRO A 323 13.31 -8.58 -18.34
CA PRO A 323 13.14 -9.12 -19.68
C PRO A 323 12.52 -8.10 -20.65
N MET A 324 12.72 -8.32 -21.95
CA MET A 324 12.18 -7.46 -23.02
C MET A 324 10.74 -7.80 -23.40
N GLY A 325 10.24 -8.96 -22.95
CA GLY A 325 8.92 -9.50 -23.25
C GLY A 325 8.52 -10.63 -22.31
N VAL A 326 7.38 -11.27 -22.59
CA VAL A 326 6.84 -12.42 -21.85
C VAL A 326 7.58 -13.70 -22.25
N PHE A 327 8.83 -13.79 -21.79
CA PHE A 327 9.78 -14.85 -22.17
C PHE A 327 9.35 -16.26 -21.76
N GLU A 328 8.34 -16.40 -20.91
CA GLU A 328 7.73 -17.68 -20.53
C GLU A 328 6.97 -18.34 -21.69
N PHE A 329 6.66 -17.59 -22.74
CA PHE A 329 6.05 -18.09 -23.96
C PHE A 329 7.05 -17.95 -25.11
N ASP A 330 7.45 -19.06 -25.73
CA ASP A 330 8.46 -19.09 -26.81
C ASP A 330 8.23 -18.02 -27.91
N LYS A 331 6.96 -17.76 -28.23
CA LYS A 331 6.53 -16.75 -29.23
C LYS A 331 6.89 -15.30 -28.85
N PHE A 332 7.10 -15.01 -27.57
CA PHE A 332 7.39 -13.69 -27.00
C PHE A 332 8.72 -13.67 -26.21
N ALA A 333 9.58 -14.66 -26.44
CA ALA A 333 10.91 -14.76 -25.84
C ALA A 333 12.03 -14.21 -26.74
N THR A 334 11.74 -13.97 -28.02
CA THR A 334 12.76 -13.67 -29.05
C THR A 334 13.57 -12.41 -28.73
N GLY A 335 12.92 -11.34 -28.26
CA GLY A 335 13.59 -10.11 -27.89
C GLY A 335 14.54 -10.30 -26.70
N THR A 336 14.06 -10.99 -25.66
CA THR A 336 14.87 -11.30 -24.46
C THR A 336 16.07 -12.18 -24.83
N GLU A 337 15.88 -13.21 -25.65
CA GLU A 337 16.95 -14.10 -26.12
C GLU A 337 17.96 -13.39 -27.02
N ALA A 338 17.51 -12.47 -27.88
CA ALA A 338 18.39 -11.71 -28.77
C ALA A 338 19.34 -10.80 -27.96
N ILE A 339 18.82 -10.09 -26.96
CA ILE A 339 19.62 -9.28 -26.05
C ILE A 339 20.58 -10.17 -25.25
N ALA A 340 20.09 -11.26 -24.65
CA ALA A 340 20.92 -12.22 -23.93
C ALA A 340 22.09 -12.75 -24.77
N LYS A 341 21.81 -13.17 -26.01
CA LYS A 341 22.84 -13.65 -26.94
C LYS A 341 23.87 -12.58 -27.25
N LYS A 342 23.43 -11.33 -27.47
CA LYS A 342 24.35 -10.22 -27.76
C LYS A 342 25.25 -9.90 -26.58
N LEU A 343 24.71 -9.87 -25.37
CA LEU A 343 25.51 -9.63 -24.16
C LEU A 343 26.55 -10.74 -23.95
N ALA A 344 26.20 -12.00 -24.20
CA ALA A 344 27.15 -13.11 -24.12
C ALA A 344 28.31 -12.97 -25.12
N GLU A 345 28.03 -12.50 -26.34
CA GLU A 345 29.04 -12.20 -27.36
C GLU A 345 29.95 -11.05 -26.93
N LEU A 346 29.38 -9.93 -26.47
CA LEU A 346 30.13 -8.75 -26.03
C LEU A 346 31.02 -9.05 -24.82
N SER A 347 30.55 -9.91 -23.91
CA SER A 347 31.34 -10.40 -22.77
C SER A 347 32.61 -11.13 -23.22
N GLY A 348 32.49 -12.00 -24.23
CA GLY A 348 33.63 -12.67 -24.85
C GLY A 348 34.64 -11.70 -25.50
N ASN A 349 34.18 -10.51 -25.90
CA ASN A 349 34.99 -9.43 -26.46
C ASN A 349 35.53 -8.46 -25.40
N GLY A 350 35.39 -8.77 -24.10
CA GLY A 350 35.93 -7.98 -22.99
C GLY A 350 35.06 -6.80 -22.55
N VAL A 351 33.79 -6.75 -22.96
CA VAL A 351 32.79 -5.82 -22.42
C VAL A 351 32.30 -6.34 -21.08
N THR A 352 32.26 -5.49 -20.06
CA THR A 352 31.71 -5.88 -18.75
C THR A 352 30.19 -5.94 -18.83
N THR A 353 29.62 -7.11 -18.60
CA THR A 353 28.16 -7.35 -18.61
C THR A 353 27.67 -7.83 -17.26
N ILE A 354 26.73 -7.09 -16.69
CA ILE A 354 26.14 -7.39 -15.38
C ILE A 354 24.65 -7.62 -15.58
N ILE A 355 24.17 -8.76 -15.12
CA ILE A 355 22.75 -9.13 -15.22
C ILE A 355 22.16 -9.24 -13.82
N GLY A 356 21.02 -8.59 -13.58
CA GLY A 356 20.33 -8.59 -12.29
C GLY A 356 18.86 -9.00 -12.39
N GLY A 357 18.45 -10.00 -11.61
CA GLY A 357 17.05 -10.37 -11.38
C GLY A 357 16.75 -11.87 -11.58
N GLY A 358 16.19 -12.51 -10.54
CA GLY A 358 16.03 -13.97 -10.40
C GLY A 358 15.38 -14.74 -11.57
N ASP A 359 14.16 -14.40 -11.99
CA ASP A 359 13.35 -15.33 -12.81
C ASP A 359 13.85 -15.54 -14.25
N TYR A 360 14.40 -14.51 -14.90
CA TYR A 360 14.91 -14.64 -16.27
C TYR A 360 16.38 -15.06 -16.32
N VAL A 361 17.14 -14.84 -15.24
CA VAL A 361 18.50 -15.39 -15.08
C VAL A 361 18.47 -16.91 -15.13
N ALA A 362 17.51 -17.54 -14.45
CA ALA A 362 17.32 -19.00 -14.49
C ALA A 362 17.00 -19.50 -15.91
N ALA A 363 16.31 -18.71 -16.73
CA ALA A 363 16.07 -19.03 -18.14
C ALA A 363 17.35 -18.89 -18.98
N MET A 364 18.18 -17.88 -18.71
CA MET A 364 19.48 -17.70 -19.36
C MET A 364 20.51 -18.78 -19.01
N GLU A 365 20.47 -19.31 -17.78
CA GLU A 365 21.25 -20.47 -17.36
C GLU A 365 20.87 -21.71 -18.15
N LYS A 366 19.57 -22.01 -18.26
CA LYS A 366 19.07 -23.14 -19.08
C LYS A 366 19.41 -22.99 -20.56
N ALA A 367 19.43 -21.76 -21.07
CA ALA A 367 19.80 -21.46 -22.44
C ALA A 367 21.33 -21.48 -22.69
N GLY A 368 22.15 -21.70 -21.66
CA GLY A 368 23.61 -21.81 -21.78
C GLY A 368 24.32 -20.48 -22.06
N PHE A 369 23.69 -19.35 -21.72
CA PHE A 369 24.29 -18.02 -21.84
C PHE A 369 24.96 -17.55 -20.55
N ALA A 370 24.60 -18.14 -19.41
CA ALA A 370 25.03 -17.66 -18.11
C ALA A 370 26.55 -17.67 -17.91
N ASP A 371 27.21 -18.77 -18.27
CA ASP A 371 28.67 -18.93 -18.14
C ASP A 371 29.48 -17.94 -19.00
N LYS A 372 28.82 -17.26 -19.95
CA LYS A 372 29.47 -16.32 -20.87
C LYS A 372 29.42 -14.88 -20.37
N MET A 373 28.61 -14.58 -19.36
CA MET A 373 28.46 -13.23 -18.83
C MET A 373 29.58 -12.88 -17.86
N SER A 374 29.89 -11.60 -17.71
CA SER A 374 30.93 -11.19 -16.74
C SER A 374 30.46 -11.42 -15.31
N HIS A 375 29.21 -11.04 -15.02
CA HIS A 375 28.58 -11.29 -13.72
C HIS A 375 27.08 -11.45 -13.84
N ILE A 376 26.56 -12.41 -13.08
CA ILE A 376 25.14 -12.65 -12.88
C ILE A 376 24.88 -12.51 -11.39
N SER A 377 24.07 -11.52 -11.04
CA SER A 377 23.70 -11.28 -9.65
C SER A 377 22.65 -12.29 -9.21
N THR A 378 22.88 -12.92 -8.07
CA THR A 378 21.91 -13.79 -7.38
C THR A 378 21.01 -13.00 -6.43
N GLY A 379 21.07 -11.66 -6.48
CA GLY A 379 20.43 -10.75 -5.53
C GLY A 379 18.90 -10.68 -5.56
N GLY A 380 18.22 -11.39 -6.46
CA GLY A 380 16.75 -11.35 -6.56
C GLY A 380 16.10 -12.63 -6.02
N GLU A 381 14.89 -12.52 -5.44
CA GLU A 381 14.05 -13.69 -5.15
C GLU A 381 13.81 -14.49 -6.44
N GLY A 382 14.19 -15.77 -6.47
CA GLY A 382 13.86 -16.68 -7.58
C GLY A 382 12.75 -17.62 -7.13
N ARG A 383 11.56 -17.54 -7.73
CA ARG A 383 10.46 -18.50 -7.50
C ARG A 383 10.01 -19.10 -8.82
N ARG A 384 9.72 -20.41 -8.84
CA ARG A 384 9.08 -21.04 -10.02
C ARG A 384 7.55 -20.99 -9.92
N ARG A 385 6.87 -20.87 -11.07
CA ARG A 385 5.41 -20.84 -11.24
C ARG A 385 4.63 -21.97 -10.52
N LYS A 386 5.23 -23.15 -10.34
CA LYS A 386 4.61 -24.26 -9.58
C LYS A 386 4.57 -24.01 -8.07
N GLU A 387 5.58 -23.36 -7.51
CA GLU A 387 5.61 -22.95 -6.10
C GLU A 387 4.58 -21.84 -5.87
N ILE A 388 4.40 -20.96 -6.87
CA ILE A 388 3.33 -19.95 -6.90
C ILE A 388 1.96 -20.64 -6.95
N GLU A 389 1.74 -21.63 -7.82
CA GLU A 389 0.48 -22.37 -7.94
C GLU A 389 0.15 -23.23 -6.69
N GLU A 390 1.16 -23.79 -6.01
CA GLU A 390 0.97 -24.54 -4.76
C GLU A 390 0.80 -23.65 -3.54
N ASP A 391 1.51 -22.53 -3.44
CA ASP A 391 1.20 -21.49 -2.45
C ASP A 391 -0.19 -20.94 -2.72
N GLU A 392 -0.61 -20.71 -3.96
CA GLU A 392 -2.00 -20.35 -4.33
C GLU A 392 -3.01 -21.44 -3.97
N ARG A 393 -2.66 -22.73 -4.05
CA ARG A 393 -3.53 -23.85 -3.63
C ARG A 393 -3.62 -24.02 -2.11
N GLN A 394 -2.53 -23.80 -1.39
CA GLN A 394 -2.48 -23.88 0.07
C GLN A 394 -3.01 -22.59 0.73
N THR A 395 -2.82 -21.45 0.08
CA THR A 395 -3.41 -20.16 0.44
C THR A 395 -4.90 -20.11 0.03
N ARG A 396 -5.35 -20.85 -1.00
CA ARG A 396 -6.79 -21.21 -1.19
C ARG A 396 -7.38 -22.08 -0.06
N LYS A 397 -6.56 -22.80 0.70
CA LYS A 397 -6.97 -23.59 1.89
C LYS A 397 -6.80 -22.83 3.22
N LYS A 398 -6.21 -21.64 3.22
CA LYS A 398 -5.94 -20.79 4.40
C LYS A 398 -6.20 -19.31 4.12
N GLY A 399 -7.10 -18.99 3.20
CA GLY A 399 -7.13 -17.70 2.52
C GLY A 399 -7.62 -16.55 3.39
N GLU A 400 -6.66 -15.85 3.99
CA GLU A 400 -6.70 -14.40 4.20
C GLU A 400 -5.34 -13.80 3.81
N MET A 401 -5.46 -12.69 3.07
CA MET A 401 -4.59 -11.54 2.78
C MET A 401 -3.06 -11.58 3.00
N ALA A 402 -2.35 -11.04 1.99
CA ALA A 402 -1.33 -10.00 2.16
C ALA A 402 -1.17 -9.26 0.81
N VAL A 403 -1.63 -8.00 0.74
CA VAL A 403 -1.21 -7.01 -0.27
C VAL A 403 -0.46 -5.95 0.50
N THR A 404 0.86 -5.94 0.33
CA THR A 404 1.76 -4.96 0.93
C THR A 404 1.73 -3.69 0.09
N THR A 405 1.23 -2.59 0.66
CA THR A 405 1.48 -1.24 0.16
C THR A 405 2.89 -0.82 0.58
N CYS A 406 3.66 -0.33 -0.38
CA CYS A 406 5.00 0.21 -0.17
C CYS A 406 4.94 1.42 0.77
N SER A 407 5.54 1.31 1.95
CA SER A 407 5.87 2.47 2.81
C SER A 407 7.34 2.82 2.59
N THR A 408 7.64 4.12 2.54
CA THR A 408 9.00 4.67 2.45
C THR A 408 9.87 4.31 3.66
N ASP A 409 9.26 3.92 4.79
CA ASP A 409 9.94 3.42 6.00
C ASP A 409 10.63 2.07 5.77
N GLY A 410 10.05 1.20 4.94
CA GLY A 410 10.69 -0.06 4.52
C GLY A 410 11.94 0.16 3.68
N GLU A 411 11.90 1.12 2.75
CA GLU A 411 13.05 1.49 1.92
C GLU A 411 14.14 2.19 2.73
N GLN A 412 13.77 3.08 3.66
CA GLN A 412 14.73 3.74 4.56
C GLN A 412 15.37 2.78 5.55
N LYS A 413 14.65 1.80 6.11
CA LYS A 413 15.20 0.73 6.97
C LYS A 413 16.09 -0.24 6.19
N VAL A 414 15.72 -0.55 4.94
CA VAL A 414 16.53 -1.32 3.98
C VAL A 414 17.81 -0.56 3.61
N LEU A 415 17.71 0.75 3.36
CA LEU A 415 18.83 1.66 3.14
C LEU A 415 19.74 1.75 4.36
N ALA A 416 19.19 2.02 5.54
CA ALA A 416 19.94 2.09 6.78
C ALA A 416 20.62 0.76 7.13
N ALA A 417 19.97 -0.38 6.89
CA ALA A 417 20.55 -1.71 7.14
C ALA A 417 21.63 -2.07 6.13
N ALA A 418 21.44 -1.79 4.85
CA ALA A 418 22.46 -2.03 3.84
C ALA A 418 23.65 -1.05 4.00
N GLN A 419 23.39 0.21 4.35
CA GLN A 419 24.41 1.18 4.79
C GLN A 419 25.13 0.68 6.04
N HIS A 420 24.43 0.12 7.03
CA HIS A 420 25.02 -0.42 8.25
C HIS A 420 25.86 -1.69 7.99
N ILE A 421 25.42 -2.58 7.10
CA ILE A 421 26.20 -3.74 6.65
C ILE A 421 27.46 -3.25 5.90
N LEU A 422 27.33 -2.30 4.98
CA LEU A 422 28.46 -1.72 4.23
C LEU A 422 29.43 -0.92 5.11
N LYS A 423 28.92 -0.24 6.14
CA LYS A 423 29.70 0.48 7.16
C LYS A 423 30.39 -0.51 8.11
N SER A 424 29.71 -1.58 8.50
CA SER A 424 30.25 -2.68 9.34
C SER A 424 31.32 -3.50 8.64
N LEU A 425 31.28 -3.57 7.29
CA LEU A 425 32.34 -4.14 6.45
C LEU A 425 33.56 -3.22 6.29
N ASN A 426 33.58 -2.08 6.99
CA ASN A 426 34.69 -1.12 7.10
C ASN A 426 35.04 -0.39 5.78
N SER A 427 34.02 0.06 5.03
CA SER A 427 34.21 0.93 3.86
C SER A 427 34.59 2.36 4.30
N SER A 428 35.72 2.87 3.80
CA SER A 428 36.24 4.23 4.10
C SER A 428 36.38 5.10 2.85
N ALA A 429 35.66 4.77 1.78
CA ALA A 429 35.65 5.54 0.55
C ALA A 429 34.29 6.22 0.38
N ASN A 430 34.32 7.45 -0.13
CA ASN A 430 33.18 8.26 -0.60
C ASN A 430 32.49 7.57 -1.79
N ILE A 431 31.95 6.37 -1.57
CA ILE A 431 31.16 5.60 -2.53
C ILE A 431 29.71 5.99 -2.26
N ASN A 432 28.98 6.38 -3.30
CA ASN A 432 27.56 6.68 -3.19
C ASN A 432 26.81 5.39 -2.83
N THR A 433 26.64 5.16 -1.53
CA THR A 433 26.15 3.91 -0.94
C THR A 433 24.69 3.68 -1.32
N ASP A 434 23.98 4.78 -1.55
CA ASP A 434 22.57 4.82 -1.91
C ASP A 434 22.31 4.24 -3.30
N ASP A 435 23.20 4.49 -4.27
CA ASP A 435 23.07 3.92 -5.62
C ASP A 435 23.22 2.40 -5.64
N MET A 436 24.07 1.85 -4.77
CA MET A 436 24.24 0.40 -4.66
C MET A 436 23.02 -0.25 -4.04
N ILE A 437 22.44 0.41 -3.03
CA ILE A 437 21.26 -0.10 -2.33
C ILE A 437 20.04 -0.01 -3.22
N LEU A 438 19.89 1.05 -4.00
CA LEU A 438 18.85 1.19 -5.02
C LEU A 438 18.97 0.11 -6.12
N LEU A 439 20.19 -0.23 -6.52
CA LEU A 439 20.41 -1.34 -7.45
C LEU A 439 20.07 -2.70 -6.81
N PHE A 440 20.48 -2.95 -5.57
CA PHE A 440 20.13 -4.18 -4.85
C PHE A 440 18.64 -4.31 -4.54
N SER A 441 17.95 -3.22 -4.18
CA SER A 441 16.51 -3.20 -3.88
C SER A 441 15.67 -3.39 -5.15
N SER A 442 16.12 -2.82 -6.27
CA SER A 442 15.42 -2.96 -7.55
C SER A 442 15.51 -4.34 -8.20
N ILE A 443 16.52 -5.12 -7.82
CA ILE A 443 16.68 -6.51 -8.24
C ILE A 443 15.58 -7.40 -7.62
N ASP A 444 14.92 -6.93 -6.55
CA ASP A 444 13.91 -7.68 -5.79
C ASP A 444 12.46 -7.19 -5.93
N ALA A 445 12.19 -6.08 -6.64
CA ALA A 445 10.84 -5.54 -6.82
C ALA A 445 9.95 -6.33 -7.80
N ARG A 446 9.95 -7.67 -7.70
CA ARG A 446 9.05 -8.56 -8.44
C ARG A 446 8.28 -9.44 -7.45
N PHE A 447 6.96 -9.24 -7.42
CA PHE A 447 5.88 -10.00 -6.74
C PHE A 447 4.99 -9.25 -5.73
N ALA A 448 4.62 -8.00 -6.03
CA ALA A 448 3.34 -7.45 -5.58
C ALA A 448 2.54 -6.94 -6.81
N ASN A 449 1.31 -7.42 -6.95
CA ASN A 449 0.32 -7.05 -7.96
C ASN A 449 0.51 -7.64 -9.37
N LEU A 450 0.13 -8.91 -9.52
CA LEU A 450 -0.28 -9.50 -10.80
C LEU A 450 -1.64 -10.18 -10.63
N SER A 451 -2.70 -9.38 -10.55
CA SER A 451 -4.07 -9.77 -10.90
C SER A 451 -4.97 -8.54 -10.97
N ASN A 452 -5.77 -8.47 -12.04
CA ASN A 452 -6.83 -7.49 -12.37
C ASN A 452 -6.42 -6.30 -13.25
N ILE A 453 -6.13 -6.58 -14.53
CA ILE A 453 -6.46 -5.63 -15.62
C ILE A 453 -7.04 -6.42 -16.78
N MET A 454 -8.37 -6.55 -16.82
CA MET A 454 -9.19 -6.58 -18.03
C MET A 454 -10.66 -6.45 -17.61
N GLN A 455 -11.14 -5.22 -17.45
CA GLN A 455 -12.50 -4.77 -17.83
C GLN A 455 -12.70 -3.33 -17.36
N THR A 456 -12.56 -2.38 -18.28
CA THR A 456 -13.57 -1.34 -18.60
C THR A 456 -12.89 -0.26 -19.45
N SER A 457 -13.19 -0.29 -20.74
CA SER A 457 -12.99 0.84 -21.64
C SER A 457 -14.34 1.10 -22.31
N SER A 458 -15.09 2.09 -21.81
CA SER A 458 -15.95 2.94 -22.64
C SER A 458 -16.62 4.04 -21.81
N ALA A 459 -16.37 5.29 -22.21
CA ALA A 459 -16.98 6.60 -21.88
C ALA A 459 -16.05 7.51 -21.05
N SER A 460 -15.80 8.77 -21.38
CA SER A 460 -16.39 9.65 -22.38
C SER A 460 -15.35 10.63 -22.94
N ALA A 461 -15.54 10.97 -24.20
CA ALA A 461 -14.96 12.15 -24.82
C ALA A 461 -16.02 13.26 -24.79
N ALA A 462 -15.71 14.41 -24.20
CA ALA A 462 -16.21 15.73 -24.60
C ALA A 462 -15.66 16.81 -23.65
N ALA A 463 -14.77 17.68 -24.16
CA ALA A 463 -14.82 19.15 -24.05
C ALA A 463 -13.43 19.75 -24.18
N ALA A 464 -13.08 20.13 -25.42
CA ALA A 464 -12.03 21.10 -25.70
C ALA A 464 -12.67 22.27 -26.43
N ALA A 465 -12.53 23.49 -25.90
CA ALA A 465 -12.42 24.73 -26.67
C ALA A 465 -12.22 25.94 -25.73
N ALA A 466 -11.01 26.52 -25.76
CA ALA A 466 -10.76 27.93 -26.16
C ALA A 466 -9.49 28.48 -25.50
N SER A 467 -8.58 28.97 -26.34
CA SER A 467 -7.38 29.76 -26.01
C SER A 467 -7.56 31.19 -26.62
N PRO A 468 -6.54 32.09 -26.65
CA PRO A 468 -6.03 32.94 -25.58
C PRO A 468 -5.92 34.43 -26.03
N SER A 469 -5.41 35.34 -25.18
CA SER A 469 -4.61 36.55 -25.58
C SER A 469 -4.29 37.43 -24.34
N SER A 470 -3.00 37.69 -24.03
CA SER A 470 -2.20 38.92 -24.29
C SER A 470 -2.46 40.05 -23.28
N THR A 471 -1.52 40.83 -22.69
CA THR A 471 -0.36 41.56 -23.24
C THR A 471 0.42 42.32 -22.12
N SER A 472 1.75 42.42 -22.28
CA SER A 472 2.69 43.56 -22.07
C SER A 472 2.83 44.37 -20.75
N SER A 473 4.04 44.29 -20.15
CA SER A 473 5.13 45.31 -19.91
C SER A 473 4.78 46.82 -19.69
N PRO A 474 5.69 47.73 -19.18
CA PRO A 474 7.15 47.64 -19.06
C PRO A 474 7.87 48.35 -17.86
N SER A 475 9.20 48.18 -17.87
CA SER A 475 10.34 48.76 -17.11
C SER A 475 10.62 50.27 -17.24
N VAL A 476 11.36 50.86 -16.27
CA VAL A 476 12.17 52.12 -16.41
C VAL A 476 13.41 52.11 -15.46
N VAL A 477 14.68 52.00 -15.91
CA VAL A 477 15.76 52.99 -16.24
C VAL A 477 16.77 53.38 -15.12
N ALA A 478 18.01 52.89 -15.29
CA ALA A 478 19.40 53.46 -15.30
C ALA A 478 19.91 54.69 -14.49
N GLY A 479 21.21 54.57 -14.09
CA GLY A 479 22.26 55.63 -14.03
C GLY A 479 23.08 55.63 -12.72
N GLY A 480 24.43 55.68 -12.64
CA GLY A 480 25.53 55.87 -13.60
C GLY A 480 26.94 55.81 -12.92
N SER A 481 27.99 55.79 -13.77
CA SER A 481 29.45 56.14 -13.64
C SER A 481 30.07 56.53 -12.27
N GLY A 482 31.34 56.27 -11.91
CA GLY A 482 32.55 55.73 -12.57
C GLY A 482 33.83 56.14 -11.77
N GLY A 483 34.99 55.49 -12.00
CA GLY A 483 36.34 56.10 -11.82
C GLY A 483 37.30 55.60 -10.71
N ALA A 484 38.18 54.66 -11.07
CA ALA A 484 39.63 54.47 -10.78
C ALA A 484 40.34 54.88 -9.45
N GLY A 485 41.11 53.93 -8.89
CA GLY A 485 42.53 54.14 -8.49
C GLY A 485 43.02 53.76 -7.07
N GLY A 486 43.69 52.60 -6.93
CA GLY A 486 45.05 52.46 -6.33
C GLY A 486 45.31 52.32 -4.80
N TRP A 487 45.91 51.16 -4.45
CA TRP A 487 46.99 50.86 -3.46
C TRP A 487 46.66 50.62 -1.97
N ASP A 488 47.11 49.44 -1.51
CA ASP A 488 47.53 48.94 -0.18
C ASP A 488 47.32 49.84 1.06
N ASP A 489 46.69 49.33 2.12
CA ASP A 489 47.40 48.74 3.28
C ASP A 489 46.45 48.35 4.43
N ASN A 490 47.01 47.53 5.31
CA ASN A 490 46.42 46.75 6.39
C ASN A 490 45.82 47.54 7.58
N MET A 491 44.98 46.81 8.34
CA MET A 491 44.70 46.93 9.78
C MET A 491 43.63 47.89 10.34
N SER A 492 42.59 47.23 10.87
CA SER A 492 41.88 47.47 12.13
C SER A 492 40.66 48.41 12.15
N SER A 493 39.48 47.78 12.05
CA SER A 493 38.31 48.12 12.88
C SER A 493 37.36 46.93 13.03
N PHE A 494 37.63 46.07 14.03
CA PHE A 494 36.57 45.39 14.82
C PHE A 494 35.71 46.48 15.48
N SER A 495 34.39 46.42 15.68
CA SER A 495 33.32 45.44 15.46
C SER A 495 31.99 46.24 15.58
N PRO A 496 30.88 45.74 15.05
CA PRO A 496 29.81 45.34 15.96
C PRO A 496 29.13 44.05 15.46
N ASN A 497 29.64 42.87 15.82
CA ASN A 497 28.87 41.62 15.71
C ASN A 497 29.19 40.56 16.79
N SER A 498 30.02 40.86 17.80
CA SER A 498 30.48 39.81 18.73
C SER A 498 29.39 39.20 19.62
N GLN A 499 28.24 39.84 19.84
CA GLN A 499 27.20 39.31 20.73
C GLN A 499 26.18 38.44 19.99
N ALA A 500 25.82 38.80 18.75
CA ALA A 500 24.94 37.99 17.91
C ALA A 500 25.65 36.70 17.45
N ASP A 501 26.94 36.79 17.07
CA ASP A 501 27.75 35.61 16.74
C ASP A 501 27.86 34.64 17.93
N LEU A 502 28.07 35.14 19.15
CA LEU A 502 28.13 34.31 20.37
C LEU A 502 26.79 33.65 20.71
N GLN A 503 25.67 34.31 20.41
CA GLN A 503 24.33 33.76 20.62
C GLN A 503 23.98 32.71 19.55
N LEU A 504 24.39 32.93 18.30
CA LEU A 504 24.26 31.97 17.22
C LEU A 504 25.12 30.72 17.49
N GLU A 505 26.38 30.89 17.92
CA GLU A 505 27.24 29.76 18.32
C GLU A 505 26.62 28.94 19.46
N ALA A 506 26.02 29.60 20.47
CA ALA A 506 25.34 28.91 21.56
C ALA A 506 24.09 28.15 21.09
N ALA A 507 23.31 28.74 20.19
CA ALA A 507 22.15 28.08 19.58
C ALA A 507 22.56 26.89 18.70
N GLU A 508 23.59 27.05 17.86
CA GLU A 508 24.20 25.98 17.06
C GLU A 508 24.69 24.83 17.95
N GLU A 509 25.36 25.13 19.08
CA GLU A 509 25.85 24.10 20.00
C GLU A 509 24.70 23.30 20.62
N LEU A 510 23.63 23.97 21.05
CA LEU A 510 22.43 23.31 21.58
C LEU A 510 21.73 22.47 20.51
N ILE A 511 21.58 23.01 19.30
CA ILE A 511 20.98 22.29 18.17
C ILE A 511 21.81 21.08 17.81
N HIS A 512 23.15 21.17 17.81
CA HIS A 512 24.03 20.04 17.48
C HIS A 512 24.04 18.96 18.56
N ARG A 513 23.96 19.35 19.83
CA ARG A 513 24.06 18.44 20.98
C ARG A 513 22.76 17.76 21.35
N TRP A 514 21.63 18.23 20.83
CA TRP A 514 20.32 17.66 21.13
C TRP A 514 20.28 16.14 20.85
N ASP A 515 19.72 15.38 21.78
CA ASP A 515 19.43 13.95 21.65
C ASP A 515 18.13 13.67 22.38
N SER A 516 17.13 13.24 21.61
CA SER A 516 15.76 12.86 22.02
C SER A 516 15.73 11.90 23.20
N ASN A 517 16.78 11.10 23.38
CA ASN A 517 16.86 10.01 24.36
C ASN A 517 17.65 10.37 25.61
N SER A 518 18.11 11.61 25.75
CA SER A 518 18.94 12.04 26.87
C SER A 518 18.10 12.72 27.96
N ASP A 519 18.09 12.17 29.17
CA ASP A 519 17.48 12.78 30.37
C ASP A 519 18.16 14.12 30.79
N GLU A 520 19.19 14.55 30.05
CA GLU A 520 20.09 15.65 30.40
C GLU A 520 19.63 17.00 29.80
N PHE A 521 18.67 17.02 28.86
CA PHE A 521 18.23 18.22 28.15
C PHE A 521 16.74 18.53 28.33
N VAL A 522 16.42 19.81 28.55
CA VAL A 522 15.05 20.33 28.64
C VAL A 522 14.60 20.79 27.25
N ILE A 523 13.46 20.29 26.76
CA ILE A 523 12.93 20.63 25.43
C ILE A 523 12.75 22.14 25.22
N ASP A 524 12.45 22.88 26.28
CA ASP A 524 12.33 24.34 26.28
C ASP A 524 13.62 25.06 25.87
N ASP A 525 14.79 24.55 26.24
CA ASP A 525 16.08 25.16 25.89
C ASP A 525 16.39 24.94 24.41
N TYR A 526 16.03 23.78 23.88
CA TYR A 526 16.12 23.47 22.46
C TYR A 526 15.15 24.33 21.64
N PHE A 527 13.90 24.45 22.07
CA PHE A 527 12.91 25.31 21.45
C PHE A 527 13.33 26.78 21.42
N GLN A 528 13.95 27.30 22.48
CA GLN A 528 14.51 28.65 22.50
C GLN A 528 15.64 28.82 21.47
N ALA A 529 16.53 27.83 21.34
CA ALA A 529 17.59 27.86 20.33
C ALA A 529 17.02 27.86 18.91
N VAL A 530 16.00 27.04 18.64
CA VAL A 530 15.32 27.01 17.34
C VAL A 530 14.57 28.32 17.05
N ASP A 531 13.84 28.86 18.02
CA ASP A 531 13.14 30.14 17.87
C ASP A 531 14.10 31.28 17.53
N TYR A 532 15.28 31.28 18.15
CA TYR A 532 16.33 32.25 17.85
C TYR A 532 16.82 32.15 16.40
N VAL A 533 17.07 30.93 15.91
CA VAL A 533 17.50 30.69 14.52
C VAL A 533 16.41 31.08 13.51
N ILE A 534 15.14 30.75 13.79
CA ILE A 534 14.00 31.17 12.96
C ILE A 534 13.91 32.70 12.91
N GLN A 535 14.03 33.37 14.06
CA GLN A 535 13.98 34.84 14.13
C GLN A 535 15.10 35.50 13.32
N LEU A 536 16.33 34.95 13.38
CA LEU A 536 17.43 35.44 12.55
C LEU A 536 17.16 35.28 11.05
N MET A 537 16.49 34.20 10.64
CA MET A 537 16.10 33.98 9.24
C MET A 537 15.01 34.95 8.77
N GLU A 538 14.08 35.33 9.65
CA GLU A 538 13.04 36.33 9.39
C GLU A 538 13.60 37.76 9.28
N ASP A 539 14.64 38.09 10.06
CA ASP A 539 15.35 39.37 10.02
C ASP A 539 16.25 39.44 8.77
N LEU A 540 15.68 39.92 7.64
CA LEU A 540 16.30 40.11 6.30
C LEU A 540 17.54 41.05 6.22
N ALA A 541 18.34 41.18 7.28
CA ALA A 541 19.47 42.10 7.40
C ALA A 541 20.83 41.41 7.62
N LEU A 542 20.98 40.12 7.27
CA LEU A 542 22.21 39.36 7.46
C LEU A 542 23.16 39.46 6.25
N GLU A 543 24.48 39.48 6.52
CA GLU A 543 25.51 39.38 5.48
C GLU A 543 25.53 37.97 4.86
N SER A 544 26.04 37.84 3.63
CA SER A 544 25.94 36.59 2.85
C SER A 544 26.56 35.35 3.49
N VAL A 545 27.54 35.52 4.39
CA VAL A 545 28.23 34.42 5.09
C VAL A 545 27.48 34.00 6.36
N GLU A 546 26.80 34.93 7.03
CA GLU A 546 25.99 34.64 8.21
C GLU A 546 24.67 33.96 7.80
N LEU A 547 24.12 34.31 6.64
CA LEU A 547 22.94 33.67 6.06
C LEU A 547 23.15 32.15 5.84
N GLU A 548 24.30 31.74 5.26
CA GLU A 548 24.60 30.33 5.02
C GLU A 548 24.71 29.53 6.33
N ARG A 549 25.26 30.14 7.39
CA ARG A 549 25.32 29.49 8.72
C ARG A 549 23.94 29.31 9.33
N VAL A 550 23.11 30.35 9.29
CA VAL A 550 21.74 30.34 9.82
C VAL A 550 20.87 29.34 9.04
N GLU A 551 20.98 29.27 7.72
CA GLU A 551 20.27 28.29 6.88
C GLU A 551 20.65 26.84 7.24
N ASN A 552 21.95 26.56 7.43
CA ASN A 552 22.41 25.23 7.84
C ASN A 552 21.92 24.85 9.24
N ALA A 553 21.97 25.78 10.19
CA ALA A 553 21.46 25.57 11.55
C ALA A 553 19.94 25.32 11.55
N LEU A 554 19.20 26.07 10.74
CA LEU A 554 17.75 25.92 10.56
C LEU A 554 17.42 24.55 9.96
N GLN A 555 18.12 24.14 8.90
CA GLN A 555 17.90 22.85 8.26
C GLN A 555 18.13 21.68 9.24
N LEU A 556 19.19 21.75 10.04
CA LEU A 556 19.47 20.74 11.07
C LEU A 556 18.40 20.73 12.17
N ALA A 557 17.97 21.91 12.63
CA ALA A 557 16.91 22.05 13.62
C ALA A 557 15.58 21.46 13.13
N MET A 558 15.21 21.73 11.88
CA MET A 558 13.97 21.23 11.29
C MET A 558 13.99 19.71 11.10
N SER A 559 15.12 19.15 10.65
CA SER A 559 15.28 17.69 10.57
C SER A 559 15.12 17.00 11.93
N ARG A 560 15.61 17.63 13.01
CA ARG A 560 15.46 17.09 14.38
C ARG A 560 14.04 17.26 14.91
N LEU A 561 13.41 18.41 14.67
CA LEU A 561 12.01 18.62 15.03
C LEU A 561 11.07 17.66 14.29
N GLU A 562 11.36 17.34 13.02
CA GLU A 562 10.62 16.32 12.28
C GLU A 562 10.68 14.95 12.98
N GLU A 563 11.88 14.54 13.42
CA GLU A 563 12.08 13.27 14.14
C GLU A 563 11.41 13.29 15.52
N GLU A 564 11.52 14.38 16.27
CA GLU A 564 10.83 14.57 17.56
C GLU A 564 9.31 14.55 17.42
N PHE A 565 8.77 15.21 16.39
CA PHE A 565 7.34 15.23 16.14
C PHE A 565 6.82 13.82 15.88
N ARG A 566 7.53 13.07 15.02
CA ARG A 566 7.25 11.67 14.73
C ARG A 566 7.29 10.82 16.00
N HIS A 567 8.37 10.96 16.77
CA HIS A 567 8.60 10.17 17.97
C HIS A 567 7.54 10.45 19.04
N THR A 568 7.23 11.73 19.27
CA THR A 568 6.22 12.17 20.25
C THR A 568 4.83 11.67 19.88
N LEU A 569 4.45 11.72 18.59
CA LEU A 569 3.19 11.15 18.10
C LEU A 569 3.10 9.64 18.34
N ILE A 570 4.17 8.89 18.02
CA ILE A 570 4.21 7.43 18.18
C ILE A 570 4.13 7.03 19.65
N GLN A 571 4.99 7.60 20.51
CA GLN A 571 5.08 7.23 21.92
C GLN A 571 3.81 7.51 22.70
N ASN A 572 3.08 8.57 22.33
CA ASN A 572 1.88 9.01 23.02
C ASN A 572 0.59 8.53 22.38
N THR A 573 0.64 7.70 21.32
CA THR A 573 -0.56 7.12 20.71
C THR A 573 -1.28 6.20 21.70
N VAL A 574 -2.58 6.40 21.86
CA VAL A 574 -3.44 5.59 22.74
C VAL A 574 -4.10 4.47 21.93
N PRO A 575 -3.90 3.18 22.27
CA PRO A 575 -4.51 2.06 21.56
C PRO A 575 -6.03 2.02 21.70
N LEU A 576 -6.72 1.49 20.67
CA LEU A 576 -8.16 1.36 20.66
C LEU A 576 -8.66 0.23 21.58
N ASP A 577 -9.50 0.57 22.57
CA ASP A 577 -10.16 -0.40 23.46
C ASP A 577 -11.62 -0.67 23.03
N VAL A 578 -11.84 -1.80 22.36
CA VAL A 578 -13.13 -2.18 21.77
C VAL A 578 -14.23 -2.39 22.82
N GLU A 579 -13.90 -2.95 24.00
CA GLU A 579 -14.89 -3.24 25.04
C GLU A 579 -15.51 -1.95 25.60
N ARG A 580 -14.70 -0.89 25.68
CA ARG A 580 -15.12 0.43 26.15
C ARG A 580 -15.93 1.20 25.12
N ILE A 581 -15.70 0.95 23.83
CA ILE A 581 -16.42 1.55 22.70
C ILE A 581 -17.82 0.96 22.56
N ASP A 582 -17.98 -0.34 22.80
CA ASP A 582 -19.29 -1.01 22.78
C ASP A 582 -20.25 -0.41 23.83
N GLU A 583 -19.76 -0.15 25.04
CA GLU A 583 -20.54 0.54 26.08
C GLU A 583 -20.97 1.95 25.66
N PHE A 584 -20.14 2.65 24.89
CA PHE A 584 -20.41 4.00 24.39
C PHE A 584 -21.43 4.01 23.25
N LEU A 585 -21.32 3.09 22.30
CA LEU A 585 -22.28 2.95 21.20
C LEU A 585 -23.68 2.58 21.72
N VAL A 586 -23.78 1.75 22.76
CA VAL A 586 -25.06 1.43 23.41
C VAL A 586 -25.70 2.69 24.00
N ARG A 587 -24.91 3.64 24.53
CA ARG A 587 -25.43 4.92 25.03
C ARG A 587 -25.87 5.86 23.90
N LEU A 588 -25.06 6.01 22.85
CA LEU A 588 -25.40 6.84 21.68
C LEU A 588 -26.65 6.35 20.94
N THR A 589 -26.85 5.03 20.86
CA THR A 589 -28.04 4.45 20.23
C THR A 589 -29.29 4.60 21.10
N SER A 590 -29.15 4.62 22.42
CA SER A 590 -30.25 4.82 23.38
C SER A 590 -30.88 6.22 23.31
N ASP A 591 -30.11 7.24 22.90
CA ASP A 591 -30.60 8.62 22.76
C ASP A 591 -31.36 8.88 21.45
N SER A 592 -31.33 7.94 20.50
CA SER A 592 -31.96 8.09 19.17
C SER A 592 -33.32 7.39 19.00
N SER A 593 -33.80 6.64 20.01
CA SER A 593 -35.06 5.91 19.91
C SER A 593 -35.97 6.13 21.13
N SER A 594 -36.80 7.18 21.09
CA SER A 594 -37.94 7.31 22.00
C SER A 594 -39.26 6.95 21.31
N THR A 595 -39.69 5.69 21.43
CA THR A 595 -41.11 5.33 21.57
C THR A 595 -41.23 4.08 22.46
N PRO A 596 -42.02 4.11 23.56
CA PRO A 596 -42.08 3.02 24.53
C PRO A 596 -43.21 2.02 24.24
N ALA A 597 -42.99 0.76 24.58
CA ALA A 597 -44.05 -0.23 24.78
C ALA A 597 -43.89 -0.89 26.18
N ASP A 598 -44.65 -0.34 27.12
CA ASP A 598 -45.19 -0.86 28.40
C ASP A 598 -44.47 -1.96 29.21
N GLY A 599 -44.24 -1.62 30.49
CA GLY A 599 -44.08 -2.59 31.58
C GLY A 599 -43.59 -2.07 32.95
N VAL A 600 -44.31 -1.12 33.61
CA VAL A 600 -44.37 -0.86 35.08
C VAL A 600 -43.01 -0.55 35.78
N THR A 601 -42.72 0.65 36.33
CA THR A 601 -43.22 1.21 37.60
C THR A 601 -42.74 2.68 37.77
N GLN A 602 -43.65 3.65 37.65
CA GLN A 602 -43.95 4.78 38.56
C GLN A 602 -42.87 5.74 39.20
N ILE A 603 -43.14 7.06 39.02
CA ILE A 603 -42.96 8.29 39.90
C ILE A 603 -41.66 9.13 39.76
N PRO A 604 -41.65 10.50 39.87
CA PRO A 604 -42.65 11.57 39.58
C PRO A 604 -42.13 12.76 38.71
N ASP A 605 -43.10 13.59 38.32
CA ASP A 605 -43.04 14.93 37.71
C ASP A 605 -42.11 15.96 38.36
N LEU A 606 -41.57 16.89 37.54
CA LEU A 606 -41.44 18.31 37.90
C LEU A 606 -41.36 19.21 36.64
N GLU A 607 -42.01 20.36 36.77
CA GLU A 607 -42.65 21.15 35.71
C GLU A 607 -41.75 22.21 35.03
N SER A 608 -42.13 22.54 33.79
CA SER A 608 -42.19 23.88 33.18
C SER A 608 -40.93 24.71 32.95
N SER A 609 -40.66 25.09 31.68
CA SER A 609 -41.09 26.39 31.16
C SER A 609 -40.66 26.62 29.70
N SER A 610 -41.52 27.35 29.00
CA SER A 610 -41.49 27.77 27.60
C SER A 610 -40.44 28.84 27.29
N SER A 611 -39.86 28.86 26.08
CA SER A 611 -40.09 29.92 25.06
C SER A 611 -39.18 29.74 23.84
N GLY A 612 -39.67 30.23 22.69
CA GLY A 612 -39.17 29.94 21.33
C GLY A 612 -37.88 30.61 20.89
N GLY A 613 -37.47 30.27 19.66
CA GLY A 613 -36.63 31.11 18.80
C GLY A 613 -35.40 30.38 18.24
N ASP A 614 -35.38 30.22 16.93
CA ASP A 614 -34.31 29.65 16.10
C ASP A 614 -32.92 30.26 16.33
N GLY A 615 -31.88 29.45 16.14
CA GLY A 615 -30.52 29.92 15.87
C GLY A 615 -29.42 29.12 16.58
N ASP A 616 -28.67 28.37 15.78
CA ASP A 616 -27.26 27.99 15.94
C ASP A 616 -26.82 27.25 17.23
N GLY A 617 -26.15 26.10 17.04
CA GLY A 617 -25.80 25.20 18.15
C GLY A 617 -24.50 24.43 17.93
N ILE A 618 -23.44 25.11 17.48
CA ILE A 618 -22.07 24.68 17.80
C ILE A 618 -21.85 25.05 19.27
N VAL A 619 -21.98 24.06 20.16
CA VAL A 619 -21.50 24.19 21.53
C VAL A 619 -19.98 24.11 21.50
N TYR A 620 -19.37 25.28 21.55
CA TYR A 620 -17.99 25.58 21.91
C TYR A 620 -17.16 24.38 22.44
N CYS A 621 -16.25 23.83 21.61
CA CYS A 621 -15.02 23.16 22.08
C CYS A 621 -13.94 24.17 22.52
N ARG A 622 -14.35 25.35 23.02
CA ARG A 622 -13.42 26.43 23.36
C ARG A 622 -13.83 27.13 24.65
N TYR A 623 -13.90 26.39 25.77
CA TYR A 623 -13.63 26.90 27.14
C TYR A 623 -13.82 25.76 28.16
N ASN A 624 -12.71 25.19 28.64
CA ASN A 624 -12.47 24.73 30.02
C ASN A 624 -11.48 23.55 30.08
N ARG A 625 -10.17 23.83 30.00
CA ARG A 625 -9.14 22.96 30.62
C ARG A 625 -8.38 23.67 31.75
N HIS A 626 -8.88 24.81 32.23
CA HIS A 626 -8.30 25.48 33.39
C HIS A 626 -9.39 25.81 34.42
N VAL A 627 -9.16 25.31 35.64
CA VAL A 627 -9.92 25.50 36.88
C VAL A 627 -11.08 24.51 37.13
N ALA A 628 -10.75 23.37 37.76
CA ALA A 628 -11.52 22.87 38.92
C ALA A 628 -10.79 21.72 39.62
N LYS A 629 -10.00 22.05 40.65
CA LYS A 629 -9.79 21.11 41.75
C LYS A 629 -11.15 20.93 42.45
N GLY A 630 -11.75 19.77 42.27
CA GLY A 630 -12.80 19.24 43.14
C GLY A 630 -14.22 19.52 42.68
N SER A 631 -14.85 18.51 42.06
CA SER A 631 -16.21 18.07 42.36
C SER A 631 -16.52 16.89 41.45
N VAL A 632 -16.69 15.71 42.06
CA VAL A 632 -17.16 14.50 41.39
C VAL A 632 -18.55 14.75 40.81
N GLY A 633 -18.72 14.52 39.51
CA GLY A 633 -20.04 14.29 38.90
C GLY A 633 -20.31 15.08 37.63
N SER A 634 -19.69 14.69 36.51
CA SER A 634 -20.29 14.47 35.17
C SER A 634 -19.18 14.45 34.12
N ASP A 635 -18.27 13.48 34.23
CA ASP A 635 -17.00 13.51 33.49
C ASP A 635 -17.12 12.91 32.07
N GLU A 636 -16.88 13.78 31.08
CA GLU A 636 -15.90 13.66 29.99
C GLU A 636 -15.61 12.25 29.45
N LEU A 637 -16.04 11.97 28.22
CA LEU A 637 -15.73 10.71 27.53
C LEU A 637 -15.47 10.91 26.04
N PHE A 638 -14.53 11.79 25.69
CA PHE A 638 -13.82 11.71 24.42
C PHE A 638 -12.60 10.79 24.63
N HIS A 639 -12.37 9.85 23.71
CA HIS A 639 -11.18 9.02 23.77
C HIS A 639 -10.06 9.79 23.09
N ASP A 640 -9.14 10.32 23.89
CA ASP A 640 -7.96 10.98 23.34
C ASP A 640 -7.14 9.94 22.57
N LEU A 641 -6.97 10.15 21.26
CA LEU A 641 -6.17 9.23 20.42
C LEU A 641 -4.66 9.37 20.68
N VAL A 642 -4.28 10.43 21.38
CA VAL A 642 -2.93 10.77 21.83
C VAL A 642 -3.03 11.25 23.27
N ASN A 643 -2.05 10.90 24.12
CA ASN A 643 -2.01 11.37 25.50
C ASN A 643 -2.11 12.92 25.56
N PRO A 644 -3.10 13.49 26.28
CA PRO A 644 -3.30 14.94 26.37
C PRO A 644 -2.07 15.74 26.81
N ASP A 645 -1.21 15.14 27.62
CA ASP A 645 0.01 15.78 28.12
C ASP A 645 1.01 16.08 26.99
N ALA A 646 0.98 15.30 25.90
CA ALA A 646 1.89 15.46 24.76
C ALA A 646 1.42 16.49 23.72
N ILE A 647 0.15 16.93 23.80
CA ILE A 647 -0.44 17.84 22.79
C ILE A 647 0.28 19.19 22.78
N LEU A 648 0.70 19.68 23.95
CA LEU A 648 1.44 20.95 24.05
C LEU A 648 2.78 20.87 23.34
N ASP A 649 3.50 19.76 23.48
CA ASP A 649 4.79 19.55 22.85
C ASP A 649 4.62 19.39 21.33
N LEU A 650 3.65 18.59 20.89
CA LEU A 650 3.31 18.41 19.48
C LEU A 650 2.97 19.72 18.80
N LYS A 651 2.12 20.54 19.43
CA LYS A 651 1.81 21.87 18.95
C LYS A 651 3.05 22.77 18.91
N GLY A 652 3.87 22.76 19.96
CA GLY A 652 5.10 23.54 20.03
C GLY A 652 6.08 23.19 18.91
N ILE A 653 6.16 21.92 18.52
CA ILE A 653 6.98 21.48 17.39
C ILE A 653 6.37 21.92 16.06
N ALA A 654 5.08 21.65 15.85
CA ALA A 654 4.36 21.98 14.61
C ALA A 654 4.40 23.49 14.32
N ASP A 655 4.13 24.34 15.32
CA ASP A 655 4.16 25.81 15.18
C ASP A 655 5.53 26.30 14.68
N ARG A 656 6.63 25.69 15.16
CA ARG A 656 8.01 26.06 14.74
C ARG A 656 8.33 25.58 13.33
N MET A 657 7.96 24.35 12.99
CA MET A 657 8.14 23.82 11.64
C MET A 657 7.39 24.67 10.60
N ILE A 658 6.16 25.05 10.91
CA ILE A 658 5.32 25.84 10.00
C ILE A 658 5.86 27.27 9.87
N ARG A 659 6.29 27.91 10.96
CA ARG A 659 6.95 29.23 10.91
C ARG A 659 8.23 29.22 10.08
N ALA A 660 8.96 28.10 10.07
CA ALA A 660 10.18 27.92 9.28
C ALA A 660 9.94 27.56 7.79
N GLY A 661 8.68 27.38 7.36
CA GLY A 661 8.35 26.99 5.98
C GLY A 661 8.44 25.48 5.70
N TYR A 662 8.39 24.65 6.74
CA TYR A 662 8.41 23.18 6.68
C TYR A 662 7.00 22.59 6.91
N GLU A 663 5.94 23.29 6.48
CA GLU A 663 4.57 22.82 6.68
C GLU A 663 4.29 21.49 5.96
N LYS A 664 4.93 21.22 4.82
CA LYS A 664 4.72 19.99 4.05
C LYS A 664 5.28 18.78 4.78
N GLU A 665 6.49 18.91 5.31
CA GLU A 665 7.18 17.89 6.09
C GLU A 665 6.39 17.61 7.38
N CYS A 666 5.94 18.66 8.06
CA CYS A 666 5.08 18.52 9.25
C CYS A 666 3.78 17.75 8.94
N CYS A 667 3.06 18.12 7.88
CA CYS A 667 1.87 17.41 7.42
C CYS A 667 2.15 15.95 7.05
N GLN A 668 3.27 15.68 6.38
CA GLN A 668 3.67 14.32 6.00
C GLN A 668 3.96 13.45 7.21
N VAL A 669 4.65 13.98 8.23
CA VAL A 669 4.89 13.23 9.47
C VAL A 669 3.59 12.95 10.21
N TYR A 670 2.75 13.97 10.41
CA TYR A 670 1.45 13.80 11.04
C TYR A 670 0.63 12.73 10.32
N SER A 671 0.35 12.95 9.04
CA SER A 671 -0.52 12.06 8.26
C SER A 671 0.04 10.65 8.13
N SER A 672 1.35 10.45 8.00
CA SER A 672 1.94 9.10 7.93
C SER A 672 1.76 8.32 9.23
N VAL A 673 2.11 8.92 10.38
CA VAL A 673 1.98 8.25 11.69
C VAL A 673 0.51 7.97 12.00
N ARG A 674 -0.36 8.96 11.82
CA ARG A 674 -1.78 8.84 12.17
C ARG A 674 -2.52 7.86 11.25
N ARG A 675 -2.15 7.78 9.96
CA ARG A 675 -2.70 6.79 9.02
C ARG A 675 -2.40 5.36 9.45
N ASP A 676 -1.18 5.07 9.90
CA ASP A 676 -0.81 3.74 10.38
C ASP A 676 -1.65 3.32 11.60
N VAL A 677 -1.89 4.27 12.52
CA VAL A 677 -2.75 4.06 13.70
C VAL A 677 -4.20 3.80 13.29
N LEU A 678 -4.75 4.58 12.36
CA LEU A 678 -6.10 4.38 11.86
C LEU A 678 -6.26 3.05 11.12
N ASP A 679 -5.25 2.62 10.35
CA ASP A 679 -5.23 1.32 9.69
C ASP A 679 -5.22 0.16 10.70
N GLU A 680 -4.46 0.29 11.80
CA GLU A 680 -4.51 -0.67 12.92
C GLU A 680 -5.90 -0.70 13.59
N CYS A 681 -6.51 0.47 13.83
CA CYS A 681 -7.86 0.57 14.36
C CYS A 681 -8.88 -0.15 13.46
N MET A 682 -8.77 0.02 12.13
CA MET A 682 -9.63 -0.68 11.17
C MET A 682 -9.49 -2.21 11.27
N SER A 683 -8.26 -2.70 11.44
CA SER A 683 -7.99 -4.13 11.64
C SER A 683 -8.57 -4.65 12.96
N ILE A 684 -8.50 -3.87 14.03
CA ILE A 684 -9.08 -4.21 15.35
C ILE A 684 -10.61 -4.32 15.25
N LEU A 685 -11.24 -3.41 14.49
CA LEU A 685 -12.68 -3.43 14.21
C LEU A 685 -13.10 -4.56 13.25
N GLY A 686 -12.15 -5.33 12.74
CA GLY A 686 -12.39 -6.45 11.84
C GLY A 686 -12.82 -6.02 10.44
N VAL A 687 -12.43 -4.81 10.02
CA VAL A 687 -12.59 -4.35 8.64
C VAL A 687 -11.33 -4.67 7.86
N GLU A 688 -11.47 -5.58 6.89
CA GLU A 688 -10.36 -6.03 6.05
C GLU A 688 -10.27 -5.22 4.75
N LYS A 689 -9.07 -5.12 4.18
CA LYS A 689 -8.84 -4.54 2.85
C LYS A 689 -9.13 -5.61 1.79
N LEU A 690 -10.34 -5.58 1.23
CA LEU A 690 -10.81 -6.53 0.22
C LEU A 690 -11.03 -5.83 -1.13
N SER A 691 -10.63 -6.46 -2.23
CA SER A 691 -11.01 -5.99 -3.58
C SER A 691 -12.48 -6.31 -3.87
N ILE A 692 -13.06 -5.64 -4.88
CA ILE A 692 -14.43 -5.95 -5.34
C ILE A 692 -14.53 -7.43 -5.74
N GLU A 693 -13.53 -7.98 -6.43
CA GLU A 693 -13.52 -9.39 -6.81
C GLU A 693 -13.43 -10.34 -5.61
N ASP A 694 -12.72 -9.95 -4.55
CA ASP A 694 -12.64 -10.74 -3.33
C ASP A 694 -14.01 -10.84 -2.67
N VAL A 695 -14.68 -9.70 -2.43
CA VAL A 695 -16.03 -9.65 -1.84
C VAL A 695 -17.00 -10.51 -2.64
N GLN A 696 -16.92 -10.49 -3.97
CA GLN A 696 -17.78 -11.29 -4.86
C GLN A 696 -17.49 -12.80 -4.81
N ARG A 697 -16.29 -13.22 -4.41
CA ARG A 697 -15.88 -14.63 -4.29
C ARG A 697 -16.16 -15.23 -2.92
N ILE A 698 -16.45 -14.41 -1.90
CA ILE A 698 -16.72 -14.86 -0.55
C ILE A 698 -18.06 -15.64 -0.50
N GLU A 699 -18.04 -16.80 0.15
CA GLU A 699 -19.27 -17.55 0.42
C GLU A 699 -20.19 -16.78 1.35
N TRP A 700 -21.51 -16.85 1.10
CA TRP A 700 -22.51 -16.03 1.80
C TRP A 700 -22.35 -16.01 3.32
N LYS A 701 -22.10 -17.15 3.98
CA LYS A 701 -21.92 -17.20 5.44
C LYS A 701 -20.77 -16.33 5.93
N SER A 702 -19.65 -16.33 5.22
CA SER A 702 -18.50 -15.49 5.58
C SER A 702 -18.72 -14.04 5.17
N LEU A 703 -19.46 -13.78 4.09
CA LEU A 703 -19.80 -12.44 3.66
C LEU A 703 -20.75 -11.77 4.65
N ASP A 704 -21.79 -12.46 5.12
CA ASP A 704 -22.74 -11.98 6.12
C ASP A 704 -22.03 -11.55 7.42
N GLU A 705 -21.06 -12.33 7.90
CA GLU A 705 -20.25 -11.96 9.07
C GLU A 705 -19.39 -10.72 8.83
N LYS A 706 -18.77 -10.59 7.65
CA LYS A 706 -17.99 -9.40 7.29
C LYS A 706 -18.88 -8.16 7.13
N MET A 707 -20.07 -8.31 6.55
CA MET A 707 -21.07 -7.22 6.47
C MET A 707 -21.53 -6.76 7.87
N LYS A 708 -21.73 -7.69 8.82
CA LYS A 708 -22.05 -7.32 10.22
C LYS A 708 -20.93 -6.51 10.87
N LYS A 709 -19.68 -6.97 10.75
CA LYS A 709 -18.51 -6.26 11.26
C LYS A 709 -18.39 -4.88 10.62
N TRP A 710 -18.61 -4.79 9.31
CA TRP A 710 -18.60 -3.53 8.59
C TRP A 710 -19.66 -2.54 9.10
N ILE A 711 -20.91 -2.98 9.30
CA ILE A 711 -21.99 -2.14 9.85
C ILE A 711 -21.60 -1.56 11.20
N HIS A 712 -21.00 -2.38 12.06
CA HIS A 712 -20.57 -1.97 13.38
C HIS A 712 -19.37 -0.99 13.31
N ALA A 713 -18.35 -1.36 12.53
CA ALA A 713 -17.15 -0.56 12.36
C ALA A 713 -17.43 0.81 11.75
N LEU A 714 -18.33 0.89 10.77
CA LEU A 714 -18.71 2.15 10.11
C LEU A 714 -19.14 3.22 11.12
N LYS A 715 -19.97 2.84 12.11
CA LYS A 715 -20.44 3.76 13.15
C LYS A 715 -19.31 4.22 14.06
N ILE A 716 -18.42 3.30 14.45
CA ILE A 716 -17.25 3.61 15.30
C ILE A 716 -16.31 4.55 14.57
N VAL A 717 -15.95 4.21 13.33
CA VAL A 717 -14.98 4.98 12.55
C VAL A 717 -15.51 6.40 12.35
N VAL A 718 -16.73 6.56 11.85
CA VAL A 718 -17.26 7.88 11.53
C VAL A 718 -17.50 8.72 12.79
N ARG A 719 -18.17 8.18 13.81
CA ARG A 719 -18.59 9.00 14.95
C ARG A 719 -17.50 9.17 16.01
N ILE A 720 -16.56 8.23 16.12
CA ILE A 720 -15.53 8.23 17.17
C ILE A 720 -14.17 8.55 16.56
N LEU A 721 -13.65 7.71 15.66
CA LEU A 721 -12.26 7.86 15.19
C LEU A 721 -12.07 9.14 14.37
N LEU A 722 -12.91 9.38 13.36
CA LEU A 722 -12.79 10.57 12.52
C LEU A 722 -13.04 11.85 13.32
N THR A 723 -14.03 11.85 14.21
CA THR A 723 -14.29 13.01 15.08
C THR A 723 -13.10 13.30 16.00
N ALA A 724 -12.53 12.28 16.65
CA ALA A 724 -11.39 12.46 17.54
C ALA A 724 -10.13 12.88 16.77
N GLU A 725 -9.91 12.37 15.55
CA GLU A 725 -8.80 12.78 14.70
C GLU A 725 -8.94 14.23 14.22
N LYS A 726 -10.15 14.69 13.91
CA LYS A 726 -10.41 16.10 13.59
C LYS A 726 -10.11 17.01 14.79
N CYS A 727 -10.57 16.64 15.98
CA CYS A 727 -10.24 17.37 17.22
C CYS A 727 -8.72 17.41 17.47
N LEU A 728 -8.01 16.31 17.24
CA LEU A 728 -6.56 16.26 17.41
C LEU A 728 -5.84 17.19 16.43
N CYS A 729 -6.29 17.24 15.16
CA CYS A 729 -5.79 18.20 14.19
C CYS A 729 -6.05 19.64 14.64
N GLU A 730 -7.25 19.95 15.12
CA GLU A 730 -7.62 21.28 15.66
C GLU A 730 -6.75 21.68 16.87
N GLU A 731 -6.42 20.74 17.75
CA GLU A 731 -5.60 21.00 18.94
C GLU A 731 -4.13 21.24 18.60
N ILE A 732 -3.55 20.48 17.65
CA ILE A 732 -2.13 20.59 17.26
C ILE A 732 -1.91 21.77 16.30
N PHE A 733 -2.79 21.98 15.32
CA PHE A 733 -2.63 22.96 14.25
C PHE A 733 -3.50 24.21 14.43
N SER A 734 -3.92 24.50 15.67
CA SER A 734 -4.89 25.55 15.98
C SER A 734 -4.50 26.92 15.37
N GLY A 735 -5.38 27.51 14.56
CA GLY A 735 -5.17 28.81 13.92
C GLY A 735 -4.55 28.76 12.52
N LEU A 736 -4.41 27.55 11.95
CA LEU A 736 -3.88 27.29 10.62
C LEU A 736 -4.86 26.41 9.81
N ASP A 737 -6.06 26.93 9.55
CA ASP A 737 -7.21 26.19 8.98
C ASP A 737 -6.86 25.30 7.77
N VAL A 738 -5.99 25.79 6.86
CA VAL A 738 -5.57 25.03 5.67
C VAL A 738 -4.75 23.78 6.02
N ILE A 739 -3.86 23.87 7.02
CA ILE A 739 -2.97 22.78 7.41
C ILE A 739 -3.75 21.73 8.20
N GLU A 740 -4.65 22.17 9.07
CA GLU A 740 -5.55 21.31 9.83
C GLU A 740 -6.34 20.37 8.92
N ASP A 741 -6.98 20.91 7.88
CA ASP A 741 -7.77 20.12 6.93
C ASP A 741 -6.91 19.16 6.10
N VAL A 742 -5.74 19.61 5.65
CA VAL A 742 -4.81 18.76 4.89
C VAL A 742 -4.36 17.58 5.74
N CYS A 743 -3.98 17.80 6.99
CA CYS A 743 -3.59 16.75 7.94
C CYS A 743 -4.73 15.75 8.18
N PHE A 744 -5.93 16.26 8.44
CA PHE A 744 -7.11 15.42 8.68
C PHE A 744 -7.45 14.56 7.45
N ILE A 745 -7.51 15.15 6.26
CA ILE A 745 -7.86 14.44 5.02
C ILE A 745 -6.80 13.39 4.69
N GLU A 746 -5.51 13.74 4.73
CA GLU A 746 -4.42 12.82 4.37
C GLU A 746 -4.25 11.67 5.38
N ALA A 747 -4.58 11.89 6.65
CA ALA A 747 -4.60 10.83 7.66
C ALA A 747 -5.80 9.88 7.48
N THR A 748 -6.99 10.42 7.18
CA THR A 748 -8.25 9.65 7.25
C THR A 748 -8.76 9.09 5.92
N LYS A 749 -8.33 9.64 4.77
CA LYS A 749 -8.81 9.21 3.44
C LYS A 749 -8.70 7.69 3.22
N GLY A 750 -7.62 7.06 3.69
CA GLY A 750 -7.40 5.63 3.53
C GLY A 750 -8.47 4.76 4.21
N CYS A 751 -8.80 5.05 5.47
CA CYS A 751 -9.77 4.26 6.23
C CYS A 751 -11.21 4.52 5.75
N VAL A 752 -11.53 5.75 5.36
CA VAL A 752 -12.84 6.10 4.77
C VAL A 752 -13.04 5.36 3.46
N MET A 753 -12.09 5.41 2.52
CA MET A 753 -12.20 4.70 1.25
C MET A 753 -12.26 3.18 1.43
N GLN A 754 -11.54 2.62 2.42
CA GLN A 754 -11.65 1.19 2.74
C GLN A 754 -13.08 0.79 3.14
N LEU A 755 -13.77 1.61 3.94
CA LEU A 755 -15.18 1.36 4.28
C LEU A 755 -16.09 1.45 3.05
N LEU A 756 -15.94 2.51 2.26
CA LEU A 756 -16.81 2.75 1.10
C LEU A 756 -16.63 1.67 0.03
N ASN A 757 -15.40 1.29 -0.30
CA ASN A 757 -15.10 0.25 -1.30
C ASN A 757 -15.73 -1.11 -0.94
N PHE A 758 -15.80 -1.47 0.35
CA PHE A 758 -16.48 -2.70 0.77
C PHE A 758 -18.01 -2.61 0.55
N GLY A 759 -18.61 -1.47 0.86
CA GLY A 759 -20.03 -1.22 0.59
C GLY A 759 -20.35 -1.28 -0.91
N GLU A 760 -19.51 -0.66 -1.73
CA GLU A 760 -19.62 -0.69 -3.20
C GLU A 760 -19.51 -2.11 -3.75
N ALA A 761 -18.52 -2.87 -3.29
CA ALA A 761 -18.29 -4.24 -3.70
C ALA A 761 -19.50 -5.16 -3.40
N VAL A 762 -20.15 -4.94 -2.25
CA VAL A 762 -21.39 -5.62 -1.89
C VAL A 762 -22.53 -5.22 -2.83
N ALA A 763 -22.66 -3.93 -3.15
CA ALA A 763 -23.69 -3.41 -4.04
C ALA A 763 -23.60 -4.00 -5.47
N ILE A 764 -22.39 -4.13 -6.00
CA ILE A 764 -22.13 -4.71 -7.35
C ILE A 764 -22.28 -6.25 -7.35
N GLY A 765 -22.26 -6.88 -6.18
CA GLY A 765 -22.25 -8.32 -6.03
C GLY A 765 -23.49 -9.04 -6.60
N ARG A 766 -23.36 -10.37 -6.79
CA ARG A 766 -24.49 -11.21 -7.24
C ARG A 766 -25.68 -11.08 -6.29
N ARG A 767 -26.81 -10.67 -6.86
CA ARG A 767 -28.10 -10.57 -6.19
C ARG A 767 -28.62 -11.95 -5.82
N SER A 768 -29.16 -12.08 -4.62
CA SER A 768 -29.86 -13.26 -4.15
C SER A 768 -30.74 -12.92 -2.95
N SER A 769 -31.92 -13.55 -2.85
CA SER A 769 -32.93 -13.22 -1.83
C SER A 769 -32.45 -13.38 -0.39
N GLU A 770 -31.47 -14.26 -0.14
CA GLU A 770 -30.84 -14.45 1.17
C GLU A 770 -29.98 -13.27 1.64
N LYS A 771 -29.47 -12.45 0.70
CA LYS A 771 -28.59 -11.30 1.00
C LYS A 771 -29.34 -10.02 1.36
N LEU A 772 -30.61 -9.94 0.94
CA LEU A 772 -31.39 -8.71 0.91
C LEU A 772 -31.40 -7.94 2.23
N PHE A 773 -31.71 -8.65 3.32
CA PHE A 773 -31.84 -8.03 4.64
C PHE A 773 -30.52 -7.44 5.13
N ARG A 774 -29.40 -8.12 4.88
CA ARG A 774 -28.09 -7.60 5.27
C ARG A 774 -27.64 -6.43 4.38
N ILE A 775 -28.01 -6.42 3.10
CA ILE A 775 -27.79 -5.26 2.21
C ILE A 775 -28.60 -4.06 2.71
N LEU A 776 -29.85 -4.27 3.14
CA LEU A 776 -30.68 -3.22 3.76
C LEU A 776 -30.08 -2.72 5.08
N ASP A 777 -29.56 -3.60 5.94
CA ASP A 777 -28.83 -3.20 7.15
C ASP A 777 -27.62 -2.30 6.83
N MET A 778 -26.85 -2.63 5.78
CA MET A 778 -25.73 -1.82 5.33
C MET A 778 -26.17 -0.47 4.76
N TYR A 779 -27.24 -0.44 3.96
CA TYR A 779 -27.83 0.78 3.43
C TYR A 779 -28.26 1.72 4.57
N ASP A 780 -28.99 1.20 5.56
CA ASP A 780 -29.45 2.00 6.69
C ASP A 780 -28.28 2.51 7.55
N ALA A 781 -27.26 1.68 7.77
CA ALA A 781 -26.07 2.07 8.51
C ALA A 781 -25.29 3.20 7.84
N LEU A 782 -25.10 3.14 6.52
CA LEU A 782 -24.37 4.19 5.79
C LEU A 782 -25.19 5.48 5.67
N LYS A 783 -26.50 5.36 5.44
CA LYS A 783 -27.41 6.50 5.42
C LYS A 783 -27.49 7.22 6.76
N ASP A 784 -27.42 6.48 7.88
CA ASP A 784 -27.40 7.01 9.25
C ASP A 784 -26.16 7.87 9.55
N VAL A 785 -24.99 7.49 9.02
CA VAL A 785 -23.72 8.22 9.27
C VAL A 785 -23.38 9.26 8.20
N LEU A 786 -24.12 9.30 7.10
CA LEU A 786 -23.87 10.22 5.98
C LEU A 786 -23.89 11.72 6.40
N PRO A 787 -24.81 12.19 7.28
CA PRO A 787 -24.76 13.57 7.78
C PRO A 787 -23.50 13.87 8.61
N ASP A 788 -23.01 12.89 9.38
CA ASP A 788 -21.80 13.01 10.18
C ASP A 788 -20.57 13.15 9.29
N LEU A 789 -20.45 12.30 8.25
CA LEU A 789 -19.40 12.41 7.22
C LEU A 789 -19.41 13.78 6.53
N LYS A 790 -20.60 14.28 6.18
CA LYS A 790 -20.73 15.61 5.57
C LYS A 790 -20.21 16.71 6.48
N LYS A 791 -20.51 16.63 7.78
CA LYS A 791 -20.08 17.62 8.77
C LYS A 791 -18.55 17.58 8.96
N LEU A 792 -17.97 16.39 9.02
CA LEU A 792 -16.51 16.21 9.16
C LEU A 792 -15.73 16.76 7.95
N CYS A 793 -16.35 16.78 6.77
CA CYS A 793 -15.70 17.18 5.52
C CYS A 793 -16.25 18.50 4.95
N SER A 794 -16.54 19.48 5.79
CA SER A 794 -17.24 20.72 5.37
C SER A 794 -16.41 21.67 4.49
N ASP A 795 -15.12 21.39 4.25
CA ASP A 795 -14.23 22.23 3.44
C ASP A 795 -14.17 21.85 1.95
N LYS A 796 -14.20 22.90 1.11
CA LYS A 796 -14.56 22.85 -0.31
C LYS A 796 -13.45 22.29 -1.20
N GLU A 797 -13.54 20.99 -1.47
CA GLU A 797 -13.31 20.27 -2.75
C GLU A 797 -13.13 18.77 -2.46
N ALA A 798 -12.37 18.44 -1.41
CA ALA A 798 -12.13 17.06 -0.99
C ALA A 798 -13.33 16.44 -0.24
N GLY A 799 -14.02 17.22 0.58
CA GLY A 799 -15.18 16.73 1.32
C GLY A 799 -16.41 16.47 0.46
N ASP A 800 -16.58 17.27 -0.60
CA ASP A 800 -17.60 17.01 -1.63
C ASP A 800 -17.33 15.68 -2.35
N MET A 801 -16.06 15.32 -2.58
CA MET A 801 -15.70 14.04 -3.19
C MET A 801 -16.02 12.85 -2.27
N VAL A 802 -15.63 12.90 -0.99
CA VAL A 802 -15.89 11.82 -0.02
C VAL A 802 -17.39 11.64 0.21
N TYR A 803 -18.13 12.74 0.36
CA TYR A 803 -19.57 12.70 0.50
C TYR A 803 -20.26 12.14 -0.76
N SER A 804 -19.80 12.56 -1.95
CA SER A 804 -20.32 12.04 -3.22
C SER A 804 -20.06 10.54 -3.36
N GLU A 805 -18.88 10.07 -2.97
CA GLU A 805 -18.54 8.64 -2.99
C GLU A 805 -19.44 7.85 -2.03
N ALA A 806 -19.58 8.33 -0.79
CA ALA A 806 -20.43 7.70 0.21
C ALA A 806 -21.90 7.67 -0.23
N GLN A 807 -22.40 8.75 -0.83
CA GLN A 807 -23.74 8.80 -1.42
C GLN A 807 -23.88 7.80 -2.57
N GLY A 808 -22.88 7.68 -3.46
CA GLY A 808 -22.87 6.70 -4.54
C GLY A 808 -22.97 5.26 -4.03
N VAL A 809 -22.31 4.94 -2.91
CA VAL A 809 -22.42 3.62 -2.26
C VAL A 809 -23.79 3.40 -1.64
N VAL A 810 -24.39 4.42 -1.00
CA VAL A 810 -25.78 4.36 -0.50
C VAL A 810 -26.74 4.05 -1.64
N ASP A 811 -26.61 4.76 -2.77
CA ASP A 811 -27.46 4.59 -3.93
C ASP A 811 -27.28 3.18 -4.53
N GLY A 812 -26.04 2.73 -4.70
CA GLY A 812 -25.72 1.38 -5.18
C GLY A 812 -26.28 0.27 -4.30
N LEU A 813 -26.19 0.40 -2.97
CA LEU A 813 -26.79 -0.56 -2.03
C LEU A 813 -28.32 -0.55 -2.13
N GLY A 814 -28.93 0.63 -2.32
CA GLY A 814 -30.36 0.78 -2.57
C GLY A 814 -30.81 0.06 -3.85
N GLU A 815 -30.12 0.29 -4.96
CA GLU A 815 -30.37 -0.39 -6.24
C GLU A 815 -30.16 -1.91 -6.13
N ALA A 816 -29.14 -2.35 -5.40
CA ALA A 816 -28.88 -3.77 -5.17
C ALA A 816 -30.02 -4.43 -4.38
N ALA A 817 -30.56 -3.74 -3.37
CA ALA A 817 -31.71 -4.19 -2.61
C ALA A 817 -32.96 -4.31 -3.51
N ILE A 818 -33.30 -3.25 -4.25
CA ILE A 818 -34.44 -3.22 -5.19
C ILE A 818 -34.31 -4.33 -6.25
N GLY A 819 -33.14 -4.45 -6.86
CA GLY A 819 -32.87 -5.49 -7.86
C GLY A 819 -33.03 -6.91 -7.29
N THR A 820 -32.57 -7.14 -6.06
CA THR A 820 -32.73 -8.43 -5.37
C THR A 820 -34.20 -8.75 -5.09
N PHE A 821 -35.03 -7.76 -4.75
CA PHE A 821 -36.48 -7.93 -4.64
C PHE A 821 -37.13 -8.37 -5.95
N VAL A 822 -36.75 -7.72 -7.06
CA VAL A 822 -37.28 -8.04 -8.39
C VAL A 822 -36.89 -9.47 -8.80
N GLU A 823 -35.65 -9.89 -8.51
CA GLU A 823 -35.21 -11.27 -8.76
C GLU A 823 -35.98 -12.29 -7.92
N PHE A 824 -36.22 -12.00 -6.64
CA PHE A 824 -37.06 -12.84 -5.79
C PHE A 824 -38.48 -12.96 -6.34
N GLN A 825 -39.08 -11.84 -6.78
CA GLN A 825 -40.38 -11.84 -7.43
C GLN A 825 -40.39 -12.73 -8.69
N ASN A 826 -39.39 -12.57 -9.56
CA ASN A 826 -39.27 -13.36 -10.79
C ASN A 826 -39.07 -14.85 -10.50
N ALA A 827 -38.29 -15.20 -9.48
CA ALA A 827 -38.10 -16.58 -9.05
C ALA A 827 -39.41 -17.22 -8.55
N VAL A 828 -40.22 -16.48 -7.79
CA VAL A 828 -41.54 -16.93 -7.34
C VAL A 828 -42.53 -17.08 -8.51
N GLN A 829 -42.52 -16.15 -9.47
CA GLN A 829 -43.41 -16.19 -10.64
C GLN A 829 -43.08 -17.36 -11.60
N ASN A 830 -41.81 -17.67 -11.77
CA ASN A 830 -41.34 -18.70 -12.68
C ASN A 830 -41.34 -20.12 -12.06
N GLU A 831 -41.74 -20.26 -10.79
CA GLU A 831 -41.82 -21.56 -10.14
C GLU A 831 -42.95 -22.41 -10.72
N SER A 832 -42.56 -23.49 -11.40
CA SER A 832 -43.44 -24.36 -12.17
C SER A 832 -43.86 -25.61 -11.41
N SER A 833 -43.36 -25.82 -10.19
CA SER A 833 -43.69 -26.95 -9.31
C SER A 833 -45.13 -26.88 -8.78
N ARG A 834 -46.12 -27.02 -9.65
CA ARG A 834 -47.53 -27.22 -9.29
C ARG A 834 -47.79 -28.67 -8.90
N ARG A 835 -47.09 -29.19 -7.88
CA ARG A 835 -47.44 -30.50 -7.30
C ARG A 835 -48.45 -30.27 -6.17
N PRO A 836 -49.74 -30.62 -6.34
CA PRO A 836 -50.70 -30.55 -5.24
C PRO A 836 -50.24 -31.49 -4.13
N ILE A 837 -50.11 -30.96 -2.92
CA ILE A 837 -49.70 -31.75 -1.76
C ILE A 837 -50.91 -32.57 -1.32
N GLN A 838 -50.78 -33.90 -1.40
CA GLN A 838 -51.77 -34.80 -0.83
C GLN A 838 -51.78 -34.60 0.69
N ASN A 839 -52.98 -34.42 1.27
CA ASN A 839 -53.28 -34.19 2.71
C ASN A 839 -53.49 -32.74 3.19
N GLY A 840 -53.56 -31.75 2.29
CA GLY A 840 -53.98 -30.38 2.68
C GLY A 840 -52.94 -29.57 3.46
N GLU A 841 -51.67 -29.96 3.39
CA GLU A 841 -50.55 -29.20 3.98
C GLU A 841 -50.20 -27.96 3.15
N ILE A 842 -49.65 -26.93 3.79
CA ILE A 842 -49.21 -25.70 3.10
C ILE A 842 -47.99 -26.01 2.22
N HIS A 843 -48.02 -25.53 0.98
CA HIS A 843 -46.89 -25.67 0.06
C HIS A 843 -45.60 -25.05 0.62
N PRO A 844 -44.44 -25.76 0.56
CA PRO A 844 -43.17 -25.24 1.07
C PRO A 844 -42.82 -23.84 0.54
N LEU A 845 -43.07 -23.58 -0.75
CA LEU A 845 -42.90 -22.25 -1.35
C LEU A 845 -43.79 -21.20 -0.67
N THR A 846 -45.06 -21.51 -0.42
CA THR A 846 -45.99 -20.60 0.27
C THR A 846 -45.49 -20.28 1.68
N ARG A 847 -45.01 -21.29 2.42
CA ARG A 847 -44.41 -21.08 3.74
C ARG A 847 -43.15 -20.20 3.68
N TYR A 848 -42.29 -20.43 2.69
CA TYR A 848 -41.08 -19.64 2.46
C TYR A 848 -41.43 -18.17 2.14
N VAL A 849 -42.33 -17.92 1.18
CA VAL A 849 -42.79 -16.57 0.82
C VAL A 849 -43.46 -15.87 2.00
N MET A 850 -44.31 -16.55 2.77
CA MET A 850 -44.94 -15.97 3.96
C MET A 850 -43.91 -15.54 5.02
N ASN A 851 -42.90 -16.37 5.28
CA ASN A 851 -41.83 -16.04 6.21
C ASN A 851 -40.98 -14.87 5.69
N TYR A 852 -40.68 -14.86 4.39
CA TYR A 852 -39.93 -13.80 3.75
C TYR A 852 -40.68 -12.46 3.87
N VAL A 853 -41.97 -12.43 3.52
CA VAL A 853 -42.82 -11.23 3.63
C VAL A 853 -42.95 -10.76 5.07
N LYS A 854 -42.98 -11.67 6.05
CA LYS A 854 -42.99 -11.29 7.46
C LYS A 854 -41.73 -10.49 7.83
N LEU A 855 -40.56 -10.92 7.38
CA LEU A 855 -39.29 -10.22 7.62
C LEU A 855 -39.25 -8.86 6.89
N LEU A 856 -39.88 -8.75 5.71
CA LEU A 856 -39.97 -7.47 4.98
C LEU A 856 -40.73 -6.38 5.73
N VAL A 857 -41.63 -6.74 6.63
CA VAL A 857 -42.36 -5.76 7.45
C VAL A 857 -41.39 -4.99 8.36
N ASP A 858 -40.35 -5.66 8.85
CA ASP A 858 -39.35 -5.06 9.75
C ASP A 858 -38.52 -3.98 9.03
N TYR A 859 -38.45 -4.00 7.70
CA TYR A 859 -37.75 -3.02 6.85
C TYR A 859 -38.71 -2.08 6.11
N SER A 860 -39.98 -2.01 6.52
CA SER A 860 -40.99 -1.29 5.74
C SER A 860 -40.69 0.20 5.57
N ASP A 861 -40.09 0.87 6.55
CA ASP A 861 -39.72 2.29 6.44
C ASP A 861 -38.58 2.50 5.44
N THR A 862 -37.52 1.71 5.53
CA THR A 862 -36.38 1.69 4.59
C THR A 862 -36.84 1.42 3.15
N LEU A 863 -37.69 0.41 2.96
CA LEU A 863 -38.24 0.05 1.66
C LEU A 863 -39.18 1.11 1.10
N ASN A 864 -40.00 1.73 1.95
CA ASN A 864 -40.85 2.84 1.51
C ASN A 864 -40.00 4.02 1.05
N ALA A 865 -38.91 4.34 1.74
CA ALA A 865 -38.00 5.41 1.34
C ALA A 865 -37.31 5.11 -0.01
N LEU A 866 -36.81 3.88 -0.20
CA LEU A 866 -36.18 3.44 -1.45
C LEU A 866 -37.14 3.45 -2.65
N LEU A 867 -38.37 2.94 -2.45
CA LEU A 867 -39.36 2.80 -3.52
C LEU A 867 -40.13 4.09 -3.80
N GLU A 868 -40.22 5.03 -2.85
CA GLU A 868 -40.79 6.37 -3.11
C GLU A 868 -39.88 7.20 -4.05
N ALA A 869 -38.54 7.03 -3.97
CA ALA A 869 -37.57 7.72 -4.83
C ALA A 869 -37.70 7.34 -6.32
N GLU A 870 -37.75 6.04 -6.66
CA GLU A 870 -37.97 5.60 -8.05
C GLU A 870 -39.29 6.11 -8.65
N CYS A 871 -40.30 6.28 -7.80
CA CYS A 871 -41.61 6.76 -8.21
C CYS A 871 -41.62 8.24 -8.57
N GLU A 872 -40.65 9.03 -8.14
CA GLU A 872 -40.45 10.42 -8.55
C GLU A 872 -39.61 10.49 -9.83
N ASP A 873 -38.52 9.71 -9.91
CA ASP A 873 -37.67 9.63 -11.10
C ASP A 873 -38.41 9.09 -12.34
N ALA A 874 -39.28 8.09 -12.17
CA ALA A 874 -40.13 7.58 -13.23
C ALA A 874 -41.16 8.62 -13.72
N LYS A 875 -41.69 9.46 -12.82
CA LYS A 875 -42.61 10.55 -13.20
C LYS A 875 -41.87 11.67 -13.94
N GLU A 876 -40.63 11.95 -13.58
CA GLU A 876 -39.78 12.93 -14.27
C GLU A 876 -39.37 12.45 -15.67
N ALA A 877 -39.04 11.16 -15.80
CA ALA A 877 -38.74 10.52 -17.08
C ALA A 877 -39.96 10.49 -18.01
N GLU A 878 -41.14 10.11 -17.50
CA GLU A 878 -42.40 10.16 -18.26
C GLU A 878 -42.78 11.59 -18.67
N ALA A 879 -42.51 12.60 -17.82
CA ALA A 879 -42.73 14.01 -18.17
C ALA A 879 -41.76 14.52 -19.25
N LYS A 880 -40.52 14.02 -19.28
CA LYS A 880 -39.51 14.32 -20.31
C LYS A 880 -39.85 13.64 -21.65
N ASP A 881 -40.36 12.40 -21.62
CA ASP A 881 -40.80 11.68 -22.83
C ASP A 881 -42.13 12.19 -23.39
N ALA A 882 -43.07 12.61 -22.54
CA ALA A 882 -44.32 13.27 -22.97
C ALA A 882 -44.05 14.59 -23.72
N LYS A 883 -43.07 15.38 -23.26
CA LYS A 883 -42.61 16.59 -23.98
C LYS A 883 -41.94 16.29 -25.32
N ARG A 884 -41.35 15.10 -25.48
CA ARG A 884 -40.70 14.65 -26.73
C ARG A 884 -41.72 14.11 -27.74
N ALA A 885 -42.84 13.56 -27.26
CA ALA A 885 -43.94 13.05 -28.06
C ALA A 885 -44.83 14.16 -28.65
N GLU A 886 -44.90 15.35 -28.05
CA GLU A 886 -45.67 16.50 -28.58
C GLU A 886 -45.08 17.08 -29.89
N THR A 887 -43.85 16.74 -30.26
CA THR A 887 -43.18 17.21 -31.49
C THR A 887 -43.34 16.33 -32.72
N MET A 888 -44.06 15.20 -32.67
CA MET A 888 -44.29 14.34 -33.85
C MET A 888 -45.78 14.09 -34.11
N THR A 889 -46.28 14.62 -35.22
CA THR A 889 -47.69 14.56 -35.63
C THR A 889 -48.07 13.21 -36.26
N GLY A 890 -48.97 12.46 -35.62
CA GLY A 890 -49.70 11.31 -36.18
C GLY A 890 -50.61 10.66 -35.12
N PRO A 891 -51.85 10.21 -35.43
CA PRO A 891 -52.86 9.95 -34.40
C PRO A 891 -52.65 8.60 -33.70
N PRO A 892 -52.61 8.54 -32.35
CA PRO A 892 -52.60 7.28 -31.62
C PRO A 892 -54.02 6.74 -31.39
N LYS A 893 -54.18 5.42 -31.52
CA LYS A 893 -55.41 4.70 -31.21
C LYS A 893 -55.64 4.69 -29.68
N MET A 894 -56.84 5.11 -29.28
CA MET A 894 -57.36 5.01 -27.91
C MET A 894 -57.41 3.56 -27.42
N CYS A 895 -56.94 3.33 -26.19
CA CYS A 895 -57.42 2.27 -25.32
C CYS A 895 -57.92 2.94 -24.03
N ASP A 896 -59.24 2.91 -23.83
CA ASP A 896 -59.93 3.40 -22.64
C ASP A 896 -59.65 2.50 -21.42
N SER A 897 -59.24 3.10 -20.30
CA SER A 897 -59.75 2.71 -18.98
C SER A 897 -59.56 3.83 -17.97
N LYS A 898 -60.66 4.49 -17.60
CA LYS A 898 -60.75 5.47 -16.50
C LYS A 898 -60.56 4.78 -15.15
N PHE A 899 -59.76 5.37 -14.26
CA PHE A 899 -59.87 5.14 -12.81
C PHE A 899 -60.29 6.43 -12.11
N GLN A 900 -61.49 6.42 -11.54
CA GLN A 900 -62.03 7.46 -10.67
C GLN A 900 -61.48 7.32 -9.24
N SER A 901 -61.15 8.46 -8.64
CA SER A 901 -60.75 8.62 -7.24
C SER A 901 -61.95 8.56 -6.28
N GLY A 902 -61.88 7.72 -5.24
CA GLY A 902 -62.82 7.71 -4.10
C GLY A 902 -62.11 7.35 -2.77
N PRO A 903 -62.57 7.85 -1.60
CA PRO A 903 -61.79 7.84 -0.37
C PRO A 903 -62.03 6.63 0.55
N SER A 904 -60.95 6.20 1.20
CA SER A 904 -60.85 5.16 2.24
C SER A 904 -61.03 3.70 1.79
N CYS A 905 -59.91 2.96 1.75
CA CYS A 905 -59.90 1.50 1.75
C CYS A 905 -59.16 1.04 3.02
N ARG A 906 -59.89 0.56 4.02
CA ARG A 906 -59.33 -0.27 5.10
C ARG A 906 -59.10 -1.68 4.51
N VAL A 907 -57.87 -2.16 4.46
CA VAL A 907 -57.59 -3.54 4.02
C VAL A 907 -57.79 -4.48 5.22
N LEU A 908 -58.86 -5.28 5.16
CA LEU A 908 -59.12 -6.40 6.06
C LEU A 908 -58.41 -7.64 5.47
N ILE A 909 -57.31 -8.09 6.08
CA ILE A 909 -56.71 -9.38 5.72
C ILE A 909 -57.59 -10.48 6.33
N LYS A 910 -58.39 -11.15 5.49
CA LYS A 910 -59.27 -12.25 5.90
C LYS A 910 -58.74 -13.56 5.33
N ILE A 911 -57.89 -14.25 6.09
CA ILE A 911 -57.44 -15.60 5.74
C ILE A 911 -58.50 -16.58 6.24
N THR A 912 -59.17 -17.29 5.32
CA THR A 912 -60.20 -18.27 5.67
C THR A 912 -59.62 -19.67 5.48
N TRP A 913 -59.43 -20.40 6.58
CA TRP A 913 -58.96 -21.79 6.57
C TRP A 913 -60.15 -22.75 6.48
N TYR A 914 -60.06 -23.78 5.65
CA TYR A 914 -61.01 -24.91 5.64
C TYR A 914 -60.59 -25.96 6.69
N SER A 915 -60.53 -25.55 7.97
CA SER A 915 -60.52 -26.47 9.14
C SER A 915 -60.77 -25.70 10.45
N GLY A 916 -61.97 -25.14 10.61
CA GLY A 916 -62.59 -24.91 11.94
C GLY A 916 -62.01 -23.90 12.93
N VAL A 917 -60.83 -23.31 12.75
CA VAL A 917 -60.26 -22.34 13.72
C VAL A 917 -60.01 -20.98 13.06
N ARG A 918 -60.64 -19.92 13.59
CA ARG A 918 -60.45 -18.52 13.16
C ARG A 918 -59.41 -17.85 14.05
N PHE A 919 -58.36 -17.28 13.45
CA PHE A 919 -57.56 -16.22 14.07
C PHE A 919 -57.70 -14.95 13.23
N THR A 920 -58.07 -13.85 13.88
CA THR A 920 -58.15 -12.50 13.28
C THR A 920 -57.12 -11.60 13.96
N GLY A 921 -56.09 -11.17 13.23
CA GLY A 921 -55.14 -10.15 13.66
C GLY A 921 -55.25 -8.89 12.79
N TRP A 922 -55.16 -7.71 13.39
CA TRP A 922 -55.25 -6.41 12.71
C TRP A 922 -53.85 -5.84 12.49
N CYS A 923 -53.48 -5.50 11.25
CA CYS A 923 -52.31 -4.66 10.94
C CYS A 923 -52.81 -3.34 10.34
N ARG A 924 -52.34 -2.22 10.88
CA ARG A 924 -52.82 -0.87 10.58
C ARG A 924 -51.75 -0.16 9.73
N PHE A 925 -51.85 -0.27 8.40
CA PHE A 925 -51.00 0.49 7.48
C PHE A 925 -51.48 1.95 7.38
N LYS A 926 -50.58 2.93 7.53
CA LYS A 926 -50.85 4.31 7.09
C LYS A 926 -50.77 4.36 5.56
N PRO A 927 -51.74 4.98 4.86
CA PRO A 927 -51.82 4.91 3.42
C PRO A 927 -50.89 5.94 2.77
N LYS A 928 -49.86 5.49 2.05
CA LYS A 928 -49.28 6.23 0.93
C LYS A 928 -49.36 5.35 -0.34
N LYS A 929 -49.48 6.02 -1.50
CA LYS A 929 -50.07 5.51 -2.75
C LYS A 929 -49.40 4.24 -3.34
N SER A 930 -48.20 3.85 -2.91
CA SER A 930 -47.40 2.74 -3.45
C SER A 930 -47.87 1.34 -3.01
N ILE A 931 -48.46 1.19 -1.81
CA ILE A 931 -49.01 -0.10 -1.32
C ILE A 931 -50.21 -0.60 -2.16
N CYS A 932 -50.81 0.28 -2.97
CA CYS A 932 -52.01 -0.05 -3.75
C CYS A 932 -51.72 -1.02 -4.91
N CYS A 933 -50.52 -0.99 -5.50
CA CYS A 933 -50.10 -1.97 -6.53
C CYS A 933 -49.81 -3.35 -5.93
N TRP A 934 -49.22 -3.41 -4.73
CA TRP A 934 -48.88 -4.65 -4.03
C TRP A 934 -50.11 -5.39 -3.46
N CYS A 935 -51.12 -4.66 -2.99
CA CYS A 935 -52.41 -5.26 -2.64
C CYS A 935 -53.09 -5.93 -3.85
N GLY A 936 -52.82 -5.44 -5.06
CA GLY A 936 -53.25 -6.05 -6.32
C GLY A 936 -52.53 -7.35 -6.62
N TRP A 937 -51.20 -7.38 -6.47
CA TRP A 937 -50.37 -8.58 -6.66
C TRP A 937 -50.73 -9.70 -5.67
N PHE A 938 -50.88 -9.41 -4.38
CA PHE A 938 -51.24 -10.42 -3.37
C PHE A 938 -52.66 -10.96 -3.56
N LYS A 939 -53.60 -10.11 -4.02
CA LYS A 939 -54.95 -10.54 -4.43
C LYS A 939 -54.95 -11.35 -5.71
N GLY A 940 -54.06 -11.03 -6.67
CA GLY A 940 -53.86 -11.78 -7.91
C GLY A 940 -53.28 -13.17 -7.64
N PHE A 941 -52.22 -13.24 -6.84
CA PHE A 941 -51.61 -14.48 -6.38
C PHE A 941 -52.60 -15.40 -5.66
N LEU A 942 -53.44 -14.86 -4.77
CA LEU A 942 -54.50 -15.63 -4.10
C LEU A 942 -55.66 -16.05 -5.03
N LYS A 943 -55.84 -15.37 -6.17
CA LYS A 943 -56.87 -15.69 -7.16
C LYS A 943 -56.37 -16.77 -8.12
N ASP A 944 -55.14 -16.65 -8.61
CA ASP A 944 -54.48 -17.66 -9.47
C ASP A 944 -54.11 -18.94 -8.71
N TRP A 945 -54.05 -18.88 -7.38
CA TRP A 945 -53.88 -20.06 -6.50
C TRP A 945 -55.22 -20.71 -6.10
N ARG A 946 -56.35 -20.03 -6.39
CA ARG A 946 -57.71 -20.52 -6.12
C ARG A 946 -58.31 -21.29 -7.31
N ASP A 947 -57.90 -20.92 -8.53
CA ASP A 947 -58.21 -21.62 -9.79
C ASP A 947 -57.17 -22.71 -10.07
#